data_AF-A0A9P6SA14-F1
#
_entry.id   AF-A0A9P6SA14-F1
#
_cell.length_a   1.000
_cell.length_b   1.000
_cell.length_c   1.000
_cell.angle_alpha   90.00
_cell.angle_beta   90.00
_cell.angle_gamma   90.00
#
_symmetry.space_group_name_H-M   'P 1'
#
loop_
_entity.id
_entity.type
_entity.pdbx_description
1 polymer ?
#
loop_
_entity_poly.entity_id
_entity_poly.type
_entity_poly.pdbx_seq_one_letter_code
_entity_poly.pdbx_strand_id
1 'polypeptide(L)'
;MASLSKNRPWGLGKSVEYFQLRIENIPRLDVVCQIDSRPLGNEEHSLVEAVQPVEGEDGVVWADDEKVLPQKSLAKRYEIQRWVLTQLGRMTRLKEFNLGVPDTVSSPVTKDVIDTRALGDLEHPGYKLVREFKYQSLEFLLESGLELLAGLKELQVLDDSPSMPTLTSLPQELIDRITSLVAKEDCLSCVHVSHAWHALFTPYIWRTVRVVSESENENRSLTIEARKALARYGHHVRTVETTDPSLVFSLVISRPYITKLESLTIHLKDHPVTSISELVISDKIVLPIASSPMVPLDIHRCSSYVIAVLYNNPGLRFLSLDEGCFHYKDGKEGFVDIYQALPSVHLEKLELLFRRDPSSPPHSTNTDLMSELGGAIYEALTQPIQTPFLALTELAITSEKTINMDPRRLMFLHRCPNLKRIRLARLDDMTMRSLPIFLKISCPNLTCLEWTNPLYDIQEDIIALIRSTSLGWKELRLPDMPEFDVEGFEALMNHVETLEVLKVESAERFEHNATVDILCAARNLKRLEGPADGARTRCTMELGVFAHDTYLDHVQGWADRNWVLGPSMEHLQLNIEGVPRPDVSYRQNGEPPILLPQLDPALRFDVQRWIYTQLNRMVNLQELILGITDFSQRRLSHIEVDASLDSVALEEALLVHGVRGFNYGTMEFSLQSGLGLLVGMKEMRLLDVRRTAHRIGVAELEWMHTNWPKLETIRGLESHWRWATDYEEGPAAKAAVDAWMAAHPRGIGSSFYL
;
A
#
# COMPACT_ATOMS: atom_id res chain seq x y z
N MET A 1 -18.80 23.34 -45.50
CA MET A 1 -20.25 23.47 -45.76
C MET A 1 -20.70 22.39 -46.72
N ALA A 2 -21.53 21.44 -46.27
CA ALA A 2 -22.40 20.59 -47.07
C ALA A 2 -23.60 20.23 -46.15
N SER A 3 -24.84 20.50 -46.59
CA SER A 3 -26.06 20.24 -45.79
C SER A 3 -26.57 18.82 -46.00
N LEU A 4 -26.78 18.06 -44.94
CA LEU A 4 -27.45 16.76 -44.99
C LEU A 4 -28.98 16.94 -44.86
N SER A 5 -29.76 16.33 -45.77
CA SER A 5 -31.22 16.25 -45.67
C SER A 5 -31.64 15.11 -44.73
N LYS A 6 -32.51 15.37 -43.75
CA LYS A 6 -32.99 14.43 -42.70
C LYS A 6 -33.69 13.13 -43.20
N ASN A 7 -33.91 12.94 -44.52
CA ASN A 7 -34.86 11.96 -45.04
C ASN A 7 -34.28 10.77 -45.84
N ARG A 8 -33.01 10.40 -45.68
CA ARG A 8 -32.50 9.15 -46.27
C ARG A 8 -31.87 8.21 -45.23
N PRO A 9 -32.38 6.98 -45.06
CA PRO A 9 -31.71 5.98 -44.22
C PRO A 9 -30.32 5.67 -44.77
N TRP A 10 -29.41 5.18 -43.92
CA TRP A 10 -28.14 4.67 -44.40
C TRP A 10 -28.45 3.54 -45.38
N GLY A 11 -28.08 3.69 -46.65
CA GLY A 11 -28.23 2.65 -47.69
C GLY A 11 -27.35 1.42 -47.46
N LEU A 12 -26.94 1.19 -46.21
CA LEU A 12 -26.25 0.00 -45.75
C LEU A 12 -27.35 -1.05 -45.56
N GLY A 13 -27.60 -1.83 -46.61
CA GLY A 13 -28.49 -2.99 -46.55
C GLY A 13 -27.99 -4.02 -45.52
N LYS A 14 -28.76 -5.11 -45.36
CA LYS A 14 -28.58 -6.21 -44.40
C LYS A 14 -27.22 -6.95 -44.43
N SER A 15 -26.21 -6.44 -45.12
CA SER A 15 -24.93 -7.11 -45.45
C SER A 15 -23.73 -6.60 -44.67
N VAL A 16 -23.86 -5.63 -43.75
CA VAL A 16 -22.73 -5.14 -42.95
C VAL A 16 -22.56 -6.02 -41.70
N GLU A 17 -21.45 -6.76 -41.65
CA GLU A 17 -21.11 -7.61 -40.50
C GLU A 17 -20.13 -6.94 -39.52
N TYR A 18 -19.36 -5.95 -39.97
CA TYR A 18 -18.32 -5.27 -39.19
C TYR A 18 -18.39 -3.75 -39.37
N PHE A 19 -18.38 -2.99 -38.29
CA PHE A 19 -18.45 -1.52 -38.31
C PHE A 19 -17.51 -0.91 -37.27
N GLN A 20 -16.61 -0.02 -37.71
CA GLN A 20 -15.62 0.65 -36.85
C GLN A 20 -15.85 2.17 -36.90
N LEU A 21 -15.94 2.79 -35.73
CA LEU A 21 -16.15 4.23 -35.58
C LEU A 21 -15.01 4.83 -34.72
N ARG A 22 -14.31 5.84 -35.26
CA ARG A 22 -13.19 6.53 -34.60
C ARG A 22 -13.59 7.97 -34.27
N ILE A 23 -13.31 8.42 -33.04
CA ILE A 23 -13.63 9.76 -32.53
C ILE A 23 -12.36 10.34 -31.90
N GLU A 24 -11.99 11.58 -32.22
CA GLU A 24 -10.76 12.22 -31.72
C GLU A 24 -11.04 13.60 -31.09
N ASN A 25 -10.17 14.00 -30.14
CA ASN A 25 -10.14 15.28 -29.41
C ASN A 25 -11.38 15.65 -28.57
N ILE A 26 -11.40 15.24 -27.30
CA ILE A 26 -12.46 15.58 -26.33
C ILE A 26 -11.85 16.11 -25.02
N PRO A 27 -12.19 17.33 -24.59
CA PRO A 27 -12.02 17.74 -23.19
C PRO A 27 -13.23 17.32 -22.33
N ARG A 28 -12.95 16.85 -21.12
CA ARG A 28 -13.91 16.46 -20.07
C ARG A 28 -14.61 17.68 -19.45
N LEU A 29 -15.88 17.54 -19.09
CA LEU A 29 -16.66 18.54 -18.33
C LEU A 29 -16.56 18.34 -16.81
N ASP A 30 -15.88 17.28 -16.39
CA ASP A 30 -15.71 16.77 -15.03
C ASP A 30 -14.35 17.16 -14.41
N VAL A 31 -13.59 18.05 -15.04
CA VAL A 31 -12.38 18.65 -14.46
C VAL A 31 -12.61 20.15 -14.23
N VAL A 32 -13.05 20.49 -13.03
CA VAL A 32 -12.89 21.84 -12.49
C VAL A 32 -11.47 21.93 -11.95
N CYS A 33 -10.57 22.61 -12.65
CA CYS A 33 -9.31 23.04 -12.03
C CYS A 33 -9.64 24.11 -10.98
N GLN A 34 -9.75 23.72 -9.71
CA GLN A 34 -9.67 24.66 -8.61
C GLN A 34 -8.23 25.17 -8.52
N ILE A 35 -8.01 26.42 -8.92
CA ILE A 35 -6.79 27.15 -8.60
C ILE A 35 -6.95 27.60 -7.13
N ASP A 36 -6.25 26.94 -6.23
CA ASP A 36 -6.26 27.25 -4.79
C ASP A 36 -5.40 28.50 -4.55
N SER A 37 -6.01 29.69 -4.62
CA SER A 37 -5.37 30.95 -4.24
C SER A 37 -5.64 31.23 -2.76
N ARG A 38 -4.83 30.66 -1.86
CA ARG A 38 -4.79 31.10 -0.46
C ARG A 38 -3.72 32.19 -0.29
N PRO A 39 -4.03 33.31 0.37
CA PRO A 39 -3.01 34.26 0.78
C PRO A 39 -2.22 33.68 1.95
N LEU A 40 -0.89 33.69 1.85
CA LEU A 40 0.03 33.40 2.94
C LEU A 40 -0.21 34.43 4.06
N GLY A 41 -0.59 33.94 5.23
CA GLY A 41 -0.69 34.73 6.45
C GLY A 41 0.71 35.15 6.94
N ASN A 42 0.82 36.42 7.31
CA ASN A 42 2.00 36.98 7.96
C ASN A 42 2.14 36.38 9.37
N GLU A 43 3.26 35.70 9.63
CA GLU A 43 3.72 35.44 11.00
C GLU A 43 4.59 36.60 11.47
N GLU A 44 4.21 37.17 12.61
CA GLU A 44 4.91 38.23 13.32
C GLU A 44 6.19 37.67 13.97
N HIS A 45 7.36 38.14 13.51
CA HIS A 45 8.57 38.14 14.32
C HIS A 45 8.97 39.58 14.64
N SER A 46 8.81 39.92 15.92
CA SER A 46 9.30 41.12 16.58
C SER A 46 10.82 41.18 16.54
N LEU A 47 11.40 42.14 15.81
CA LEU A 47 12.68 42.78 16.15
C LEU A 47 12.69 44.23 15.64
N VAL A 48 13.20 45.09 16.51
CA VAL A 48 13.31 46.55 16.44
C VAL A 48 14.38 46.96 15.42
N GLU A 49 14.05 47.84 14.47
CA GLU A 49 14.81 49.07 14.16
C GLU A 49 14.14 49.91 13.06
N ALA A 50 14.33 51.22 13.17
CA ALA A 50 13.52 52.27 12.56
C ALA A 50 14.01 52.72 11.17
N VAL A 51 13.10 52.87 10.20
CA VAL A 51 13.19 53.85 9.08
C VAL A 51 11.77 54.26 8.61
N GLN A 52 11.62 55.53 8.23
CA GLN A 52 10.39 56.31 7.92
C GLN A 52 9.53 55.85 6.73
N PRO A 53 8.25 56.32 6.61
CA PRO A 53 7.32 55.93 5.56
C PRO A 53 7.37 56.84 4.32
N VAL A 54 7.05 56.26 3.15
CA VAL A 54 6.64 57.00 1.94
C VAL A 54 5.30 56.43 1.48
N GLU A 55 4.35 57.34 1.29
CA GLU A 55 2.98 57.13 0.81
C GLU A 55 2.94 56.70 -0.67
N GLY A 56 1.89 55.95 -1.05
CA GLY A 56 1.59 55.68 -2.46
C GLY A 56 0.39 54.74 -2.62
N GLU A 57 -0.77 55.33 -2.87
CA GLU A 57 -2.01 54.68 -3.33
C GLU A 57 -1.82 54.01 -4.70
N ASP A 58 -2.50 52.88 -4.95
CA ASP A 58 -3.44 52.73 -6.08
C ASP A 58 -4.11 51.35 -6.08
N GLY A 59 -5.45 51.38 -6.14
CA GLY A 59 -6.31 50.20 -6.21
C GLY A 59 -6.54 49.70 -7.63
N VAL A 60 -6.64 48.38 -7.79
CA VAL A 60 -7.12 47.73 -9.02
C VAL A 60 -8.25 46.78 -8.67
N VAL A 61 -9.43 47.06 -9.22
CA VAL A 61 -10.64 46.23 -9.20
C VAL A 61 -10.57 45.28 -10.40
N TRP A 62 -10.70 43.97 -10.18
CA TRP A 62 -10.99 42.99 -11.24
C TRP A 62 -12.43 42.51 -11.11
N ALA A 63 -13.16 42.52 -12.22
CA ALA A 63 -14.51 42.00 -12.36
C ALA A 63 -14.47 40.67 -13.11
N ASP A 64 -15.11 39.64 -12.54
CA ASP A 64 -15.32 38.33 -13.17
C ASP A 64 -16.67 38.31 -13.91
N ASP A 65 -16.65 37.92 -15.18
CA ASP A 65 -17.82 37.68 -16.03
C ASP A 65 -17.80 36.21 -16.51
N GLU A 66 -18.57 35.33 -15.86
CA GLU A 66 -18.86 33.98 -16.36
C GLU A 66 -20.01 34.00 -17.39
N LYS A 67 -19.76 33.50 -18.60
CA LYS A 67 -20.79 33.33 -19.65
C LYS A 67 -21.35 31.90 -19.67
N VAL A 68 -22.64 31.75 -19.38
CA VAL A 68 -23.41 30.50 -19.54
C VAL A 68 -23.91 30.36 -21.00
N LEU A 69 -23.75 29.17 -21.60
CA LEU A 69 -24.24 28.81 -22.95
C LEU A 69 -25.75 28.46 -22.96
N PRO A 70 -26.51 28.72 -24.05
CA PRO A 70 -27.97 28.57 -24.06
C PRO A 70 -28.48 27.14 -24.35
N GLN A 71 -29.55 26.76 -23.62
CA GLN A 71 -30.30 25.48 -23.63
C GLN A 71 -30.72 24.93 -25.01
N LYS A 72 -30.85 25.77 -26.05
CA LYS A 72 -31.26 25.33 -27.40
C LYS A 72 -30.24 24.41 -28.09
N SER A 73 -28.99 24.40 -27.63
CA SER A 73 -27.96 23.49 -28.16
C SER A 73 -28.13 22.05 -27.67
N LEU A 74 -28.82 21.83 -26.54
CA LEU A 74 -28.98 20.51 -25.90
C LEU A 74 -30.01 19.64 -26.63
N ALA A 75 -31.20 20.18 -26.93
CA ALA A 75 -32.29 19.43 -27.58
C ALA A 75 -31.90 18.91 -28.98
N LYS A 76 -31.10 19.69 -29.72
CA LYS A 76 -30.64 19.31 -31.06
C LYS A 76 -29.56 18.21 -31.02
N ARG A 77 -28.85 18.05 -29.91
CA ARG A 77 -27.88 16.97 -29.68
C ARG A 77 -28.61 15.63 -29.49
N TYR A 78 -29.66 15.61 -28.68
CA TYR A 78 -30.46 14.40 -28.44
C TYR A 78 -31.15 13.86 -29.71
N GLU A 79 -31.64 14.73 -30.60
CA GLU A 79 -32.25 14.29 -31.87
C GLU A 79 -31.25 13.52 -32.76
N ILE A 80 -30.00 13.95 -32.80
CA ILE A 80 -28.96 13.36 -33.66
C ILE A 80 -28.52 12.01 -33.09
N GLN A 81 -28.32 11.92 -31.78
CA GLN A 81 -27.98 10.67 -31.09
C GLN A 81 -29.06 9.60 -31.30
N ARG A 82 -30.34 9.97 -31.11
CA ARG A 82 -31.48 9.08 -31.33
C ARG A 82 -31.51 8.55 -32.77
N TRP A 83 -31.22 9.40 -33.75
CA TRP A 83 -31.21 9.00 -35.16
C TRP A 83 -30.08 7.99 -35.46
N VAL A 84 -28.87 8.20 -34.95
CA VAL A 84 -27.72 7.29 -35.14
C VAL A 84 -28.00 5.92 -34.53
N LEU A 85 -28.51 5.88 -33.29
CA LEU A 85 -28.85 4.62 -32.62
C LEU A 85 -29.97 3.87 -33.36
N THR A 86 -30.96 4.59 -33.90
CA THR A 86 -32.03 3.99 -34.72
C THR A 86 -31.47 3.36 -36.01
N GLN A 87 -30.41 3.93 -36.60
CA GLN A 87 -29.77 3.31 -37.78
C GLN A 87 -28.96 2.06 -37.40
N LEU A 88 -28.26 2.08 -36.26
CA LEU A 88 -27.52 0.92 -35.76
C LEU A 88 -28.46 -0.25 -35.41
N GLY A 89 -29.61 0.02 -34.78
CA GLY A 89 -30.61 -1.02 -34.46
C GLY A 89 -31.21 -1.71 -35.69
N ARG A 90 -31.08 -1.14 -36.89
CA ARG A 90 -31.53 -1.76 -38.16
C ARG A 90 -30.47 -2.70 -38.77
N MET A 91 -29.26 -2.73 -38.23
CA MET A 91 -28.18 -3.61 -38.70
C MET A 91 -28.29 -4.99 -38.05
N THR A 92 -29.23 -5.80 -38.50
CA THR A 92 -29.56 -7.11 -37.90
C THR A 92 -28.48 -8.19 -38.05
N ARG A 93 -27.34 -7.89 -38.66
CA ARG A 93 -26.22 -8.82 -38.90
C ARG A 93 -24.87 -8.29 -38.38
N LEU A 94 -24.88 -7.17 -37.65
CA LEU A 94 -23.66 -6.62 -37.08
C LEU A 94 -23.12 -7.60 -36.03
N LYS A 95 -21.96 -8.20 -36.32
CA LYS A 95 -21.30 -9.16 -35.42
C LYS A 95 -20.35 -8.46 -34.47
N GLU A 96 -19.74 -7.37 -34.91
CA GLU A 96 -18.73 -6.65 -34.15
C GLU A 96 -18.85 -5.13 -34.36
N PHE A 97 -18.80 -4.39 -33.26
CA PHE A 97 -18.89 -2.93 -33.22
C PHE A 97 -17.75 -2.39 -32.35
N ASN A 98 -16.85 -1.61 -32.95
CA ASN A 98 -15.63 -1.14 -32.28
C ASN A 98 -15.58 0.39 -32.24
N LEU A 99 -15.52 0.95 -31.02
CA LEU A 99 -15.41 2.39 -30.73
C LEU A 99 -13.98 2.69 -30.25
N GLY A 100 -13.17 3.36 -31.07
CA GLY A 100 -11.75 3.60 -30.74
C GLY A 100 -11.53 4.83 -29.83
N VAL A 101 -10.60 4.71 -28.87
CA VAL A 101 -10.05 5.80 -28.03
C VAL A 101 -8.61 6.10 -28.50
N PRO A 102 -8.12 7.37 -28.54
CA PRO A 102 -6.78 7.65 -29.06
C PRO A 102 -5.67 7.42 -28.03
N ASP A 103 -4.56 6.82 -28.47
CA ASP A 103 -3.29 6.72 -27.75
C ASP A 103 -2.61 8.09 -27.65
N THR A 104 -2.22 8.50 -26.44
CA THR A 104 -1.50 9.76 -26.19
C THR A 104 0.02 9.53 -26.24
N VAL A 105 0.65 9.87 -27.36
CA VAL A 105 2.10 10.18 -27.41
C VAL A 105 2.29 11.43 -28.26
N SER A 106 2.79 12.49 -27.62
CA SER A 106 3.10 13.79 -28.22
C SER A 106 4.45 13.77 -28.95
N SER A 107 4.46 14.21 -30.21
CA SER A 107 5.66 14.73 -30.89
C SER A 107 5.24 15.83 -31.87
N PRO A 108 6.02 16.92 -32.05
CA PRO A 108 5.56 18.12 -32.72
C PRO A 108 5.72 17.99 -34.24
N VAL A 109 4.68 18.31 -35.00
CA VAL A 109 4.77 18.42 -36.46
C VAL A 109 4.57 19.86 -36.89
N THR A 110 5.59 20.36 -37.58
CA THR A 110 5.66 21.57 -38.38
C THR A 110 4.59 21.61 -39.46
N LYS A 111 4.00 22.79 -39.66
CA LYS A 111 3.05 23.07 -40.75
C LYS A 111 3.79 23.09 -42.07
N ASP A 112 3.31 22.31 -43.04
CA ASP A 112 3.35 22.73 -44.44
C ASP A 112 2.10 22.29 -45.20
N VAL A 113 1.69 23.19 -46.08
CA VAL A 113 0.48 23.16 -46.92
C VAL A 113 0.82 22.46 -48.22
N ILE A 114 0.11 21.38 -48.58
CA ILE A 114 0.04 20.91 -49.97
C ILE A 114 -1.41 20.61 -50.36
N ASP A 115 -1.80 21.30 -51.42
CA ASP A 115 -3.04 21.24 -52.19
C ASP A 115 -3.14 19.91 -52.97
N THR A 116 -4.30 19.27 -52.97
CA THR A 116 -4.59 18.13 -53.86
C THR A 116 -5.94 18.32 -54.56
N ARG A 117 -5.85 18.76 -55.82
CA ARG A 117 -6.84 18.46 -56.86
C ARG A 117 -6.27 17.41 -57.80
N ALA A 118 -7.14 16.49 -58.21
CA ALA A 118 -7.12 15.62 -59.39
C ALA A 118 -6.78 14.13 -59.18
N LEU A 119 -7.47 13.32 -60.01
CA LEU A 119 -7.54 11.86 -60.17
C LEU A 119 -8.55 11.17 -59.24
N GLY A 120 -9.61 10.50 -59.71
CA GLY A 120 -9.88 9.92 -61.03
C GLY A 120 -10.29 8.46 -60.80
N ASP A 121 -11.49 8.10 -61.25
CA ASP A 121 -12.20 6.83 -61.00
C ASP A 121 -11.41 5.55 -61.32
N LEU A 122 -11.63 4.49 -60.51
CA LEU A 122 -11.73 3.08 -60.93
C LEU A 122 -12.19 2.19 -59.75
N GLU A 123 -13.32 1.51 -59.94
CA GLU A 123 -13.93 0.57 -59.00
C GLU A 123 -13.28 -0.83 -59.08
N HIS A 124 -12.99 -1.46 -57.93
CA HIS A 124 -12.89 -2.93 -57.79
C HIS A 124 -13.27 -3.37 -56.35
N PRO A 125 -13.75 -4.62 -56.15
CA PRO A 125 -14.46 -5.02 -54.94
C PRO A 125 -13.51 -5.61 -53.89
N GLY A 126 -13.42 -4.92 -52.75
CA GLY A 126 -12.62 -5.35 -51.61
C GLY A 126 -12.23 -4.19 -50.72
N TYR A 127 -13.21 -3.41 -50.26
CA TYR A 127 -12.94 -2.24 -49.43
C TYR A 127 -13.62 -2.31 -48.06
N LYS A 128 -12.78 -2.19 -47.03
CA LYS A 128 -13.13 -1.70 -45.69
C LYS A 128 -13.66 -0.26 -45.86
N LEU A 129 -14.96 -0.06 -45.66
CA LEU A 129 -15.56 1.27 -45.77
C LEU A 129 -15.28 2.06 -44.48
N VAL A 130 -14.24 2.88 -44.47
CA VAL A 130 -14.02 3.89 -43.42
C VAL A 130 -14.74 5.15 -43.86
N ARG A 131 -15.91 5.44 -43.26
CA ARG A 131 -16.55 6.75 -43.40
C ARG A 131 -16.23 7.59 -42.19
N GLU A 132 -15.57 8.71 -42.42
CA GLU A 132 -15.25 9.68 -41.39
C GLU A 132 -16.45 10.63 -41.19
N PHE A 133 -17.04 10.61 -40.00
CA PHE A 133 -18.13 11.51 -39.63
C PHE A 133 -17.68 12.38 -38.46
N LYS A 134 -17.75 13.70 -38.62
CA LYS A 134 -17.42 14.66 -37.56
C LYS A 134 -18.68 15.05 -36.79
N TYR A 135 -18.94 14.39 -35.67
CA TYR A 135 -19.98 14.77 -34.70
C TYR A 135 -19.53 14.45 -33.26
N GLN A 136 -20.01 15.24 -32.29
CA GLN A 136 -19.53 15.25 -30.90
C GLN A 136 -20.51 14.52 -29.96
N SER A 137 -20.07 13.34 -29.47
CA SER A 137 -20.58 12.40 -28.43
C SER A 137 -21.99 11.75 -28.54
N LEU A 138 -22.10 10.55 -27.97
CA LEU A 138 -23.30 9.71 -27.78
C LEU A 138 -23.37 9.29 -26.30
N GLU A 139 -24.44 9.65 -25.59
CA GLU A 139 -24.73 9.16 -24.23
C GLU A 139 -25.74 8.02 -24.30
N PHE A 140 -25.53 6.96 -23.50
CA PHE A 140 -26.46 5.83 -23.36
C PHE A 140 -27.39 6.07 -22.17
N LEU A 141 -28.70 6.19 -22.42
CA LEU A 141 -29.73 6.24 -21.38
C LEU A 141 -30.59 4.97 -21.40
N LEU A 142 -30.94 4.49 -20.20
CA LEU A 142 -31.67 3.25 -19.88
C LEU A 142 -32.96 3.06 -20.70
N GLU A 143 -33.65 4.15 -21.05
CA GLU A 143 -34.88 4.12 -21.85
C GLU A 143 -34.68 3.54 -23.26
N SER A 144 -33.50 3.71 -23.85
CA SER A 144 -33.20 3.22 -25.21
C SER A 144 -32.97 1.70 -25.25
N GLY A 145 -32.57 1.09 -24.13
CA GLY A 145 -32.40 -0.36 -24.01
C GLY A 145 -33.72 -1.12 -23.80
N LEU A 146 -34.69 -0.48 -23.14
CA LEU A 146 -36.02 -1.07 -22.88
C LEU A 146 -36.88 -1.20 -24.15
N GLU A 147 -36.76 -0.26 -25.10
CA GLU A 147 -37.45 -0.36 -26.40
C GLU A 147 -36.88 -1.49 -27.29
N LEU A 148 -35.57 -1.78 -27.19
CA LEU A 148 -34.91 -2.88 -27.91
C LEU A 148 -35.42 -4.25 -27.41
N LEU A 149 -35.64 -4.39 -26.10
CA LEU A 149 -36.18 -5.60 -25.48
C LEU A 149 -37.68 -5.77 -25.73
N ALA A 150 -38.45 -4.67 -25.81
CA ALA A 150 -39.85 -4.71 -26.17
C ALA A 150 -40.07 -5.28 -27.60
N GLY A 151 -39.18 -4.95 -28.54
CA GLY A 151 -39.21 -5.49 -29.91
C GLY A 151 -38.86 -6.98 -30.04
N LEU A 152 -38.13 -7.55 -29.07
CA LEU A 152 -37.79 -8.98 -29.04
C LEU A 152 -38.90 -9.85 -28.43
N LYS A 153 -39.80 -9.25 -27.64
CA LYS A 153 -40.88 -9.95 -26.94
C LYS A 153 -42.06 -10.33 -27.85
N GLU A 154 -42.19 -9.72 -29.02
CA GLU A 154 -43.22 -10.07 -30.03
C GLU A 154 -42.93 -11.38 -30.78
N LEU A 155 -41.79 -12.04 -30.54
CA LEU A 155 -41.35 -13.22 -31.31
C LEU A 155 -41.55 -14.59 -30.62
N GLN A 156 -42.16 -14.68 -29.45
CA GLN A 156 -42.39 -15.97 -28.78
C GLN A 156 -43.86 -16.24 -28.48
N VAL A 157 -44.48 -17.02 -29.38
CA VAL A 157 -45.72 -17.77 -29.13
C VAL A 157 -45.35 -19.26 -29.17
N LEU A 158 -45.36 -19.92 -28.01
CA LEU A 158 -45.72 -21.33 -27.77
C LEU A 158 -45.42 -21.69 -26.31
N ASP A 159 -46.50 -21.81 -25.52
CA ASP A 159 -46.59 -22.32 -24.16
C ASP A 159 -46.20 -23.82 -24.09
N ASP A 160 -45.74 -24.26 -22.91
CA ASP A 160 -45.31 -25.62 -22.50
C ASP A 160 -43.80 -25.96 -22.52
N SER A 161 -42.91 -24.97 -22.41
CA SER A 161 -41.48 -25.24 -22.17
C SER A 161 -41.20 -25.53 -20.67
N PRO A 162 -40.31 -26.51 -20.34
CA PRO A 162 -39.87 -26.74 -18.97
C PRO A 162 -39.37 -25.43 -18.37
N SER A 163 -39.79 -25.12 -17.14
CA SER A 163 -39.52 -23.85 -16.49
C SER A 163 -38.03 -23.49 -16.61
N MET A 164 -37.72 -22.47 -17.43
CA MET A 164 -36.72 -21.45 -17.14
C MET A 164 -35.81 -21.76 -15.94
N PRO A 165 -34.64 -22.42 -16.02
CA PRO A 165 -33.78 -22.51 -14.83
C PRO A 165 -33.50 -21.09 -14.33
N THR A 166 -34.03 -20.77 -13.15
CA THR A 166 -33.89 -19.45 -12.54
C THR A 166 -32.63 -19.43 -11.67
N LEU A 167 -32.08 -18.25 -11.39
CA LEU A 167 -30.94 -18.11 -10.49
C LEU A 167 -31.22 -18.76 -9.12
N THR A 168 -32.46 -18.70 -8.63
CA THR A 168 -32.91 -19.32 -7.38
C THR A 168 -33.04 -20.84 -7.44
N SER A 169 -32.95 -21.45 -8.63
CA SER A 169 -32.90 -22.90 -8.79
C SER A 169 -31.48 -23.47 -8.65
N LEU A 170 -30.45 -22.61 -8.60
CA LEU A 170 -29.08 -23.05 -8.38
C LEU A 170 -28.87 -23.51 -6.93
N PRO A 171 -27.95 -24.46 -6.68
CA PRO A 171 -27.47 -24.77 -5.34
C PRO A 171 -26.94 -23.54 -4.61
N GLN A 172 -27.14 -23.48 -3.28
CA GLN A 172 -26.76 -22.33 -2.46
C GLN A 172 -25.25 -22.00 -2.57
N GLU A 173 -24.41 -23.02 -2.73
CA GLU A 173 -22.96 -22.87 -2.88
C GLU A 173 -22.59 -22.09 -4.16
N LEU A 174 -23.33 -22.32 -5.25
CA LEU A 174 -23.12 -21.56 -6.49
C LEU A 174 -23.63 -20.13 -6.34
N ILE A 175 -24.73 -19.95 -5.62
CA ILE A 175 -25.27 -18.63 -5.33
C ILE A 175 -24.27 -17.83 -4.49
N ASP A 176 -23.74 -18.39 -3.39
CA ASP A 176 -22.72 -17.78 -2.55
C ASP A 176 -21.48 -17.38 -3.36
N ARG A 177 -21.09 -18.21 -4.33
CA ARG A 177 -19.94 -17.94 -5.20
C ARG A 177 -20.23 -16.84 -6.22
N ILE A 178 -21.44 -16.81 -6.79
CA ILE A 178 -21.86 -15.75 -7.71
C ILE A 178 -21.92 -14.41 -6.95
N THR A 179 -22.64 -14.38 -5.83
CA THR A 179 -22.87 -13.15 -5.06
C THR A 179 -21.59 -12.59 -4.44
N SER A 180 -20.60 -13.43 -4.09
CA SER A 180 -19.29 -12.97 -3.62
C SER A 180 -18.41 -12.36 -4.71
N LEU A 181 -18.74 -12.57 -5.99
CA LEU A 181 -18.04 -11.96 -7.13
C LEU A 181 -18.74 -10.70 -7.66
N VAL A 182 -19.98 -10.43 -7.24
CA VAL A 182 -20.73 -9.24 -7.67
C VAL A 182 -20.33 -8.07 -6.78
N ALA A 183 -20.01 -6.93 -7.40
CA ALA A 183 -19.72 -5.70 -6.65
C ALA A 183 -20.92 -5.28 -5.78
N LYS A 184 -20.66 -4.58 -4.68
CA LYS A 184 -21.73 -4.23 -3.73
C LYS A 184 -22.78 -3.32 -4.37
N GLU A 185 -22.34 -2.43 -5.25
CA GLU A 185 -23.16 -1.50 -6.04
C GLU A 185 -24.07 -2.27 -7.00
N ASP A 186 -23.55 -3.31 -7.64
CA ASP A 186 -24.32 -4.18 -8.54
C ASP A 186 -25.32 -5.05 -7.78
N CYS A 187 -24.98 -5.49 -6.57
CA CYS A 187 -25.92 -6.23 -5.72
C CYS A 187 -27.19 -5.40 -5.42
N LEU A 188 -27.06 -4.07 -5.24
CA LEU A 188 -28.22 -3.19 -5.05
C LEU A 188 -29.13 -3.23 -6.27
N SER A 189 -28.57 -3.17 -7.48
CA SER A 189 -29.34 -3.32 -8.72
C SER A 189 -30.02 -4.69 -8.81
N CYS A 190 -29.33 -5.75 -8.42
CA CYS A 190 -29.88 -7.11 -8.38
C CYS A 190 -31.11 -7.24 -7.47
N VAL A 191 -31.12 -6.54 -6.33
CA VAL A 191 -32.28 -6.54 -5.40
C VAL A 191 -33.55 -5.97 -6.05
N HIS A 192 -33.42 -5.09 -7.06
CA HIS A 192 -34.55 -4.50 -7.76
C HIS A 192 -35.11 -5.37 -8.91
N VAL A 193 -34.44 -6.47 -9.28
CA VAL A 193 -34.86 -7.33 -10.40
C VAL A 193 -36.15 -8.10 -10.09
N SER A 194 -36.24 -8.73 -8.92
CA SER A 194 -37.42 -9.51 -8.50
C SER A 194 -37.43 -9.74 -6.99
N HIS A 195 -38.57 -10.15 -6.41
CA HIS A 195 -38.62 -10.53 -4.98
C HIS A 195 -37.69 -11.68 -4.62
N ALA A 196 -37.50 -12.62 -5.55
CA ALA A 196 -36.60 -13.75 -5.40
C ALA A 196 -35.14 -13.27 -5.30
N TRP A 197 -34.73 -12.35 -6.18
CA TRP A 197 -33.41 -11.73 -6.14
C TRP A 197 -33.24 -10.81 -4.93
N HIS A 198 -34.29 -10.08 -4.55
CA HIS A 198 -34.28 -9.30 -3.31
C HIS A 198 -33.92 -10.20 -2.12
N ALA A 199 -34.63 -11.31 -1.94
CA ALA A 199 -34.36 -12.26 -0.85
C ALA A 199 -32.94 -12.85 -0.93
N LEU A 200 -32.46 -13.12 -2.15
CA LEU A 200 -31.15 -13.70 -2.40
C LEU A 200 -30.00 -12.74 -2.08
N PHE A 201 -30.06 -11.50 -2.56
CA PHE A 201 -28.97 -10.54 -2.51
C PHE A 201 -28.97 -9.71 -1.21
N THR A 202 -30.11 -9.59 -0.51
CA THR A 202 -30.21 -8.84 0.75
C THR A 202 -29.15 -9.28 1.79
N PRO A 203 -28.95 -10.58 2.09
CA PRO A 203 -27.93 -11.00 3.04
C PRO A 203 -26.52 -10.50 2.71
N TYR A 204 -26.15 -10.45 1.43
CA TYR A 204 -24.81 -10.04 1.00
C TYR A 204 -24.59 -8.54 1.07
N ILE A 205 -25.61 -7.74 0.69
CA ILE A 205 -25.56 -6.27 0.83
C ILE A 205 -25.36 -5.87 2.29
N TRP A 206 -26.08 -6.55 3.20
CA TRP A 206 -26.07 -6.26 4.63
C TRP A 206 -24.96 -6.99 5.40
N ARG A 207 -24.19 -7.89 4.76
CA ARG A 207 -23.11 -8.62 5.42
C ARG A 207 -22.06 -7.68 6.00
N THR A 208 -21.73 -6.62 5.27
CA THR A 208 -20.74 -5.61 5.65
C THR A 208 -21.38 -4.23 5.72
N VAL A 209 -21.42 -3.65 6.90
CA VAL A 209 -21.87 -2.28 7.15
C VAL A 209 -20.65 -1.39 7.41
N ARG A 210 -20.39 -0.45 6.51
CA ARG A 210 -19.26 0.48 6.60
C ARG A 210 -19.79 1.91 6.66
N VAL A 211 -19.52 2.61 7.76
CA VAL A 211 -19.91 4.01 7.99
C VAL A 211 -18.66 4.76 8.46
N VAL A 212 -17.77 5.04 7.52
CA VAL A 212 -16.50 5.72 7.75
C VAL A 212 -16.61 7.12 7.18
N SER A 213 -16.37 8.14 8.01
CA SER A 213 -16.25 9.52 7.53
C SER A 213 -14.86 9.72 6.94
N GLU A 214 -14.78 10.00 5.64
CA GLU A 214 -13.52 10.32 4.97
C GLU A 214 -13.04 11.74 5.30
N SER A 215 -13.95 12.65 5.62
CA SER A 215 -13.63 14.03 5.99
C SER A 215 -14.11 14.36 7.40
N GLU A 216 -13.32 15.15 8.12
CA GLU A 216 -13.65 15.63 9.49
C GLU A 216 -14.90 16.53 9.50
N ASN A 217 -15.31 17.05 8.33
CA ASN A 217 -16.40 17.99 8.20
C ASN A 217 -17.75 17.33 7.84
N GLU A 218 -17.76 16.06 7.44
CA GLU A 218 -19.00 15.35 7.10
C GLU A 218 -19.58 14.63 8.31
N ASN A 219 -20.29 15.38 9.16
CA ASN A 219 -21.11 14.81 10.24
C ASN A 219 -22.36 14.09 9.68
N ARG A 220 -22.17 13.04 8.89
CA ARG A 220 -23.27 12.19 8.40
C ARG A 220 -23.69 11.24 9.52
N SER A 221 -24.63 11.71 10.35
CA SER A 221 -25.33 10.81 11.26
C SER A 221 -26.15 9.78 10.49
N LEU A 222 -26.27 8.57 11.03
CA LEU A 222 -27.12 7.53 10.44
C LEU A 222 -28.57 8.03 10.33
N THR A 223 -29.11 8.05 9.11
CA THR A 223 -30.51 8.43 8.86
C THR A 223 -31.50 7.50 9.58
N ILE A 224 -32.71 7.97 9.83
CA ILE A 224 -33.76 7.17 10.48
C ILE A 224 -34.06 5.92 9.63
N GLU A 225 -34.05 6.05 8.32
CA GLU A 225 -34.25 4.97 7.35
C GLU A 225 -33.13 3.93 7.46
N ALA A 226 -31.88 4.37 7.57
CA ALA A 226 -30.74 3.49 7.77
C ALA A 226 -30.82 2.73 9.10
N ARG A 227 -31.27 3.38 10.19
CA ARG A 227 -31.51 2.70 11.48
C ARG A 227 -32.62 1.66 11.39
N LYS A 228 -33.73 1.98 10.72
CA LYS A 228 -34.83 1.03 10.47
C LYS A 228 -34.35 -0.16 9.63
N ALA A 229 -33.55 0.10 8.61
CA ALA A 229 -32.99 -0.93 7.76
C ALA A 229 -32.00 -1.82 8.53
N LEU A 230 -31.15 -1.24 9.37
CA LEU A 230 -30.25 -1.98 10.27
C LEU A 230 -31.03 -2.85 11.26
N ALA A 231 -32.12 -2.35 11.85
CA ALA A 231 -32.98 -3.15 12.71
C ALA A 231 -33.64 -4.32 11.96
N ARG A 232 -34.05 -4.10 10.70
CA ARG A 232 -34.67 -5.12 9.86
C ARG A 232 -33.68 -6.20 9.41
N TYR A 233 -32.48 -5.81 9.01
CA TYR A 233 -31.49 -6.67 8.36
C TYR A 233 -30.26 -6.98 9.23
N GLY A 234 -30.24 -6.53 10.48
CA GLY A 234 -29.12 -6.67 11.41
C GLY A 234 -28.63 -8.10 11.60
N HIS A 235 -29.54 -9.08 11.52
CA HIS A 235 -29.20 -10.51 11.62
C HIS A 235 -28.33 -11.04 10.47
N HIS A 236 -28.21 -10.30 9.35
CA HIS A 236 -27.29 -10.59 8.25
C HIS A 236 -25.91 -9.96 8.43
N VAL A 237 -25.78 -8.97 9.31
CA VAL A 237 -24.51 -8.24 9.52
C VAL A 237 -23.49 -9.18 10.15
N ARG A 238 -22.29 -9.21 9.57
CA ARG A 238 -21.11 -9.96 10.03
C ARG A 238 -19.92 -9.04 10.28
N THR A 239 -19.78 -8.01 9.46
CA THR A 239 -18.70 -7.04 9.56
C THR A 239 -19.27 -5.64 9.76
N VAL A 240 -18.79 -4.95 10.79
CA VAL A 240 -19.08 -3.53 11.00
C VAL A 240 -17.77 -2.77 11.06
N GLU A 241 -17.68 -1.69 10.29
CA GLU A 241 -16.59 -0.71 10.37
C GLU A 241 -17.21 0.68 10.48
N THR A 242 -16.88 1.43 11.52
CA THR A 242 -17.49 2.74 11.75
C THR A 242 -16.57 3.73 12.43
N THR A 243 -16.68 4.99 12.02
CA THR A 243 -16.18 6.14 12.76
C THR A 243 -17.32 6.92 13.43
N ASP A 244 -18.58 6.58 13.12
CA ASP A 244 -19.77 7.23 13.67
C ASP A 244 -20.20 6.52 14.98
N PRO A 245 -20.18 7.22 16.13
CA PRO A 245 -20.61 6.65 17.42
C PRO A 245 -22.13 6.37 17.46
N SER A 246 -22.92 7.03 16.62
CA SER A 246 -24.37 6.79 16.52
C SER A 246 -24.68 5.40 15.96
N LEU A 247 -23.80 4.85 15.10
CA LEU A 247 -23.94 3.48 14.64
C LEU A 247 -23.67 2.50 15.79
N VAL A 248 -22.63 2.72 16.59
CA VAL A 248 -22.30 1.87 17.76
C VAL A 248 -23.48 1.79 18.71
N PHE A 249 -24.10 2.93 19.02
CA PHE A 249 -25.35 2.97 19.78
C PHE A 249 -26.47 2.17 19.12
N SER A 250 -26.64 2.33 17.80
CA SER A 250 -27.66 1.62 17.02
C SER A 250 -27.48 0.10 17.04
N LEU A 251 -26.24 -0.41 17.06
CA LEU A 251 -25.96 -1.84 17.20
C LEU A 251 -26.53 -2.39 18.53
N VAL A 252 -26.42 -1.62 19.60
CA VAL A 252 -26.90 -2.01 20.94
C VAL A 252 -28.42 -1.91 21.04
N ILE A 253 -29.05 -0.87 20.48
CA ILE A 253 -30.51 -0.68 20.63
C ILE A 253 -31.36 -1.42 19.59
N SER A 254 -30.75 -1.86 18.48
CA SER A 254 -31.45 -2.59 17.44
C SER A 254 -32.09 -3.87 17.98
N ARG A 255 -33.37 -4.09 17.64
CA ARG A 255 -34.11 -5.32 17.96
C ARG A 255 -34.59 -5.97 16.65
N PRO A 256 -34.23 -7.23 16.38
CA PRO A 256 -33.35 -8.10 17.17
C PRO A 256 -31.91 -7.59 17.24
N TYR A 257 -31.21 -7.89 18.34
CA TYR A 257 -29.79 -7.54 18.51
C TYR A 257 -28.95 -8.19 17.42
N ILE A 258 -27.89 -7.50 17.00
CA ILE A 258 -26.89 -8.07 16.11
C ILE A 258 -25.98 -8.94 16.97
N THR A 259 -26.12 -10.27 16.82
CA THR A 259 -25.47 -11.28 17.68
C THR A 259 -24.48 -12.19 16.93
N LYS A 260 -24.29 -11.94 15.63
CA LYS A 260 -23.47 -12.76 14.74
C LYS A 260 -22.31 -11.98 14.12
N LEU A 261 -21.83 -10.91 14.78
CA LEU A 261 -20.65 -10.20 14.30
C LEU A 261 -19.43 -11.11 14.37
N GLU A 262 -18.72 -11.15 13.24
CA GLU A 262 -17.43 -11.83 13.07
C GLU A 262 -16.29 -10.80 13.14
N SER A 263 -16.54 -9.56 12.71
CA SER A 263 -15.55 -8.49 12.60
C SER A 263 -16.14 -7.15 13.04
N LEU A 264 -15.44 -6.44 13.92
CA LEU A 264 -15.85 -5.12 14.42
C LEU A 264 -14.67 -4.15 14.42
N THR A 265 -14.81 -3.04 13.72
CA THR A 265 -13.85 -1.94 13.69
C THR A 265 -14.55 -0.66 14.12
N ILE A 266 -14.07 -0.03 15.19
CA ILE A 266 -14.60 1.24 15.69
C ILE A 266 -13.44 2.22 15.83
N HIS A 267 -13.50 3.33 15.09
CA HIS A 267 -12.52 4.40 15.13
C HIS A 267 -13.20 5.74 15.41
N LEU A 268 -13.46 6.04 16.68
CA LEU A 268 -14.08 7.29 17.13
C LEU A 268 -12.98 8.37 17.29
N LYS A 269 -12.38 8.78 16.16
CA LYS A 269 -11.40 9.89 16.11
C LYS A 269 -11.90 11.11 16.88
N ASP A 270 -10.96 11.99 17.28
CA ASP A 270 -11.13 13.23 18.04
C ASP A 270 -12.20 14.18 17.47
N HIS A 271 -13.46 13.78 17.49
CA HIS A 271 -14.57 14.70 17.37
C HIS A 271 -14.43 15.64 18.57
N PRO A 272 -14.13 16.94 18.34
CA PRO A 272 -14.07 17.89 19.44
C PRO A 272 -15.36 17.76 20.23
N VAL A 273 -15.26 17.73 21.56
CA VAL A 273 -16.38 17.62 22.51
C VAL A 273 -17.39 18.73 22.21
N THR A 274 -18.24 18.49 21.23
CA THR A 274 -19.27 19.41 20.76
C THR A 274 -20.55 18.62 20.93
N SER A 275 -21.25 18.93 22.03
CA SER A 275 -22.44 18.23 22.47
C SER A 275 -23.39 17.99 21.30
N ILE A 276 -23.64 16.72 20.98
CA ILE A 276 -24.72 16.29 20.08
C ILE A 276 -26.07 16.47 20.81
N SER A 277 -26.40 17.70 21.15
CA SER A 277 -27.68 18.07 21.75
C SER A 277 -28.81 18.06 20.70
N GLU A 278 -28.49 17.99 19.41
CA GLU A 278 -29.44 18.16 18.30
C GLU A 278 -29.79 16.87 17.53
N LEU A 279 -29.34 15.68 17.96
CA LEU A 279 -29.93 14.41 17.50
C LEU A 279 -31.29 14.18 18.18
N VAL A 280 -32.17 15.17 18.03
CA VAL A 280 -33.56 15.19 18.45
C VAL A 280 -34.28 14.09 17.70
N ILE A 281 -34.84 13.15 18.49
CA ILE A 281 -35.84 12.19 18.07
C ILE A 281 -37.02 13.00 17.52
N SER A 282 -37.17 13.05 16.20
CA SER A 282 -38.37 13.57 15.55
C SER A 282 -39.56 12.62 15.83
N ASP A 283 -40.16 12.83 17.01
CA ASP A 283 -41.59 12.86 17.37
C ASP A 283 -42.62 11.78 16.97
N LYS A 284 -42.29 10.63 16.35
CA LYS A 284 -43.35 9.63 16.06
C LYS A 284 -43.07 8.16 16.38
N ILE A 285 -42.01 7.85 17.13
CA ILE A 285 -41.83 6.50 17.70
C ILE A 285 -41.85 6.62 19.22
N VAL A 286 -43.06 6.70 19.78
CA VAL A 286 -43.27 6.54 21.23
C VAL A 286 -42.98 5.08 21.57
N LEU A 287 -41.72 4.77 21.86
CA LEU A 287 -41.43 3.62 22.71
C LEU A 287 -42.00 3.95 24.09
N PRO A 288 -42.78 3.07 24.74
CA PRO A 288 -43.35 3.31 26.06
C PRO A 288 -42.24 3.18 27.11
N ILE A 289 -41.36 4.17 27.16
CA ILE A 289 -40.38 4.35 28.22
C ILE A 289 -40.92 5.53 29.03
N ALA A 290 -41.30 5.24 30.27
CA ALA A 290 -41.94 6.18 31.17
C ALA A 290 -41.20 7.52 31.26
N SER A 291 -41.98 8.59 31.30
CA SER A 291 -41.62 10.01 31.42
C SER A 291 -40.48 10.28 32.40
N SER A 292 -39.24 10.22 31.91
CA SER A 292 -38.05 10.71 32.58
C SER A 292 -37.47 11.84 31.75
N PRO A 293 -37.09 12.99 32.35
CA PRO A 293 -36.54 14.13 31.62
C PRO A 293 -35.28 13.70 30.85
N MET A 294 -35.28 13.88 29.52
CA MET A 294 -34.18 13.54 28.63
C MET A 294 -32.94 14.40 28.94
N VAL A 295 -31.96 13.77 29.57
CA VAL A 295 -30.59 14.29 29.70
C VAL A 295 -29.94 14.28 28.31
N PRO A 296 -29.22 15.33 27.89
CA PRO A 296 -28.44 15.32 26.66
C PRO A 296 -27.59 14.06 26.58
N LEU A 297 -27.76 13.27 25.52
CA LEU A 297 -26.89 12.12 25.30
C LEU A 297 -25.53 12.64 24.83
N ASP A 298 -24.58 12.70 25.75
CA ASP A 298 -23.17 12.74 25.36
C ASP A 298 -22.84 11.36 24.74
N ILE A 299 -22.62 11.32 23.42
CA ILE A 299 -22.37 10.08 22.65
C ILE A 299 -20.86 9.87 22.44
N HIS A 300 -20.00 10.83 22.81
CA HIS A 300 -18.58 10.80 22.45
C HIS A 300 -17.73 9.82 23.26
N ARG A 301 -18.34 9.05 24.16
CA ARG A 301 -17.67 8.14 25.08
C ARG A 301 -18.46 6.85 25.21
N CYS A 302 -18.06 5.88 24.40
CA CYS A 302 -18.89 4.74 24.01
C CYS A 302 -18.54 3.42 24.72
N SER A 303 -17.65 3.40 25.74
CA SER A 303 -17.21 2.14 26.37
C SER A 303 -18.38 1.22 26.74
N SER A 304 -19.44 1.75 27.35
CA SER A 304 -20.62 0.96 27.73
C SER A 304 -21.36 0.36 26.54
N TYR A 305 -21.41 1.07 25.40
CA TYR A 305 -22.01 0.54 24.17
C TYR A 305 -21.10 -0.51 23.52
N VAL A 306 -19.78 -0.27 23.47
CA VAL A 306 -18.81 -1.25 22.98
C VAL A 306 -18.90 -2.54 23.80
N ILE A 307 -18.88 -2.44 25.13
CA ILE A 307 -19.04 -3.57 26.05
C ILE A 307 -20.34 -4.34 25.76
N ALA A 308 -21.46 -3.64 25.55
CA ALA A 308 -22.72 -4.29 25.22
C ALA A 308 -22.69 -5.00 23.86
N VAL A 309 -22.04 -4.42 22.84
CA VAL A 309 -21.82 -5.08 21.54
C VAL A 309 -20.97 -6.34 21.72
N LEU A 310 -19.90 -6.28 22.50
CA LEU A 310 -19.01 -7.42 22.76
C LEU A 310 -19.75 -8.58 23.45
N TYR A 311 -20.53 -8.30 24.50
CA TYR A 311 -21.33 -9.34 25.18
C TYR A 311 -22.38 -9.98 24.26
N ASN A 312 -22.94 -9.22 23.33
CA ASN A 312 -23.91 -9.75 22.36
C ASN A 312 -23.27 -10.61 21.26
N ASN A 313 -21.94 -10.55 21.08
CA ASN A 313 -21.23 -11.18 19.97
C ASN A 313 -20.07 -12.06 20.45
N PRO A 314 -20.35 -13.19 21.14
CA PRO A 314 -19.31 -14.10 21.62
C PRO A 314 -18.51 -14.80 20.51
N GLY A 315 -19.00 -14.76 19.27
CA GLY A 315 -18.35 -15.31 18.07
C GLY A 315 -17.45 -14.33 17.31
N LEU A 316 -17.16 -13.15 17.88
CA LEU A 316 -16.31 -12.14 17.23
C LEU A 316 -14.88 -12.69 17.06
N ARG A 317 -14.34 -12.57 15.85
CA ARG A 317 -12.99 -13.06 15.46
C ARG A 317 -11.99 -11.93 15.27
N PHE A 318 -12.44 -10.78 14.79
CA PHE A 318 -11.61 -9.59 14.61
C PHE A 318 -12.20 -8.39 15.36
N LEU A 319 -11.34 -7.70 16.10
CA LEU A 319 -11.69 -6.46 16.77
C LEU A 319 -10.60 -5.42 16.56
N SER A 320 -11.00 -4.21 16.14
CA SER A 320 -10.13 -3.03 16.07
C SER A 320 -10.81 -1.86 16.77
N LEU A 321 -10.16 -1.30 17.78
CA LEU A 321 -10.68 -0.21 18.60
C LEU A 321 -9.64 0.91 18.71
N ASP A 322 -10.10 2.15 18.78
CA ASP A 322 -9.27 3.30 19.14
C ASP A 322 -9.61 3.92 20.50
N GLU A 323 -8.82 4.92 20.90
CA GLU A 323 -8.92 5.60 22.20
C GLU A 323 -10.33 6.12 22.51
N GLY A 324 -11.06 6.62 21.50
CA GLY A 324 -12.42 7.10 21.70
C GLY A 324 -13.40 6.02 22.20
N CYS A 325 -13.05 4.75 22.01
CA CYS A 325 -13.79 3.61 22.54
C CYS A 325 -13.51 3.35 24.02
N PHE A 326 -12.44 3.88 24.59
CA PHE A 326 -11.92 3.49 25.92
C PHE A 326 -12.38 4.39 27.06
N HIS A 327 -13.26 5.37 26.82
CA HIS A 327 -13.75 6.28 27.86
C HIS A 327 -15.27 6.16 28.06
N TYR A 328 -15.69 6.20 29.32
CA TYR A 328 -17.09 6.34 29.72
C TYR A 328 -17.57 7.78 29.61
N LYS A 329 -18.89 8.01 29.55
CA LYS A 329 -19.47 9.37 29.46
C LYS A 329 -18.92 10.35 30.49
N ASP A 330 -18.67 9.89 31.72
CA ASP A 330 -18.10 10.71 32.80
C ASP A 330 -16.60 10.99 32.66
N GLY A 331 -15.94 10.45 31.63
CA GLY A 331 -14.52 10.62 31.36
C GLY A 331 -13.64 9.62 32.09
N LYS A 332 -14.24 8.69 32.84
CA LYS A 332 -13.47 7.59 33.41
C LYS A 332 -13.00 6.66 32.32
N GLU A 333 -11.80 6.15 32.52
CA GLU A 333 -11.24 5.09 31.71
C GLU A 333 -12.09 3.81 31.85
N GLY A 334 -12.52 3.28 30.71
CA GLY A 334 -13.29 2.04 30.57
C GLY A 334 -12.54 0.94 29.82
N PHE A 335 -11.25 1.13 29.52
CA PHE A 335 -10.43 0.12 28.85
C PHE A 335 -10.44 -1.22 29.62
N VAL A 336 -10.39 -1.16 30.96
CA VAL A 336 -10.40 -2.36 31.82
C VAL A 336 -11.66 -3.19 31.60
N ASP A 337 -12.81 -2.54 31.59
CA ASP A 337 -14.10 -3.22 31.40
C ASP A 337 -14.27 -3.74 29.97
N ILE A 338 -13.71 -3.02 28.98
CA ILE A 338 -13.71 -3.47 27.58
C ILE A 338 -12.91 -4.75 27.42
N TYR A 339 -11.67 -4.82 27.91
CA TYR A 339 -10.90 -6.04 27.73
C TYR A 339 -11.49 -7.21 28.51
N GLN A 340 -12.16 -6.96 29.65
CA GLN A 340 -12.93 -7.96 30.38
C GLN A 340 -14.11 -8.51 29.57
N ALA A 341 -14.76 -7.67 28.76
CA ALA A 341 -15.89 -8.05 27.91
C ALA A 341 -15.48 -8.76 26.61
N LEU A 342 -14.19 -8.81 26.27
CA LEU A 342 -13.71 -9.42 25.04
C LEU A 342 -14.00 -10.94 24.99
N PRO A 343 -14.43 -11.46 23.82
CA PRO A 343 -14.69 -12.88 23.65
C PRO A 343 -13.40 -13.69 23.72
N SER A 344 -13.30 -14.58 24.71
CA SER A 344 -12.08 -15.36 24.96
C SER A 344 -11.84 -16.51 24.00
N VAL A 345 -12.89 -17.05 23.38
CA VAL A 345 -12.80 -18.30 22.61
C VAL A 345 -12.53 -18.09 21.13
N HIS A 346 -13.11 -17.07 20.50
CA HIS A 346 -13.10 -16.91 19.04
C HIS A 346 -12.26 -15.74 18.53
N LEU A 347 -11.83 -14.82 19.40
CA LEU A 347 -11.08 -13.64 18.99
C LEU A 347 -9.69 -14.07 18.49
N GLU A 348 -9.45 -13.94 17.18
CA GLU A 348 -8.22 -14.36 16.50
C GLU A 348 -7.23 -13.21 16.36
N LYS A 349 -7.75 -11.99 16.18
CA LYS A 349 -6.97 -10.79 15.93
C LYS A 349 -7.55 -9.58 16.65
N LEU A 350 -6.69 -8.84 17.34
CA LEU A 350 -7.02 -7.64 18.11
C LEU A 350 -6.13 -6.47 17.67
N GLU A 351 -6.70 -5.31 17.39
CA GLU A 351 -5.98 -4.08 17.07
C GLU A 351 -6.42 -2.97 18.03
N LEU A 352 -5.46 -2.32 18.68
CA LEU A 352 -5.69 -1.27 19.66
C LEU A 352 -4.92 -0.02 19.23
N LEU A 353 -5.64 1.10 19.10
CA LEU A 353 -5.07 2.41 18.77
C LEU A 353 -5.23 3.35 19.96
N PHE A 354 -4.14 3.64 20.65
CA PHE A 354 -4.12 4.56 21.79
C PHE A 354 -3.83 5.99 21.34
N ARG A 355 -4.46 6.97 21.98
CA ARG A 355 -4.29 8.41 21.68
C ARG A 355 -4.25 9.24 22.97
N ARG A 356 -3.74 10.47 22.87
CA ARG A 356 -3.64 11.36 24.03
C ARG A 356 -4.99 11.98 24.23
N ASP A 357 -5.53 11.88 25.42
CA ASP A 357 -6.46 12.91 25.85
C ASP A 357 -5.66 14.21 26.05
N PRO A 358 -5.84 15.26 25.20
CA PRO A 358 -5.12 16.51 25.37
C PRO A 358 -5.38 17.19 26.72
N SER A 359 -6.43 16.79 27.44
CA SER A 359 -6.75 17.30 28.76
C SER A 359 -5.99 16.61 29.90
N SER A 360 -5.29 15.49 29.65
CA SER A 360 -4.53 14.82 30.70
C SER A 360 -3.25 15.59 31.04
N PRO A 361 -3.05 15.95 32.33
CA PRO A 361 -1.83 16.62 32.75
C PRO A 361 -0.63 15.73 32.43
N PRO A 362 0.50 16.29 31.96
CA PRO A 362 1.72 15.52 31.78
C PRO A 362 2.10 14.87 33.11
N HIS A 363 2.19 13.54 33.14
CA HIS A 363 2.62 12.80 34.33
C HIS A 363 4.03 13.27 34.75
N SER A 364 4.21 13.56 36.04
CA SER A 364 5.48 14.03 36.58
C SER A 364 6.59 13.00 36.36
N THR A 365 7.74 13.47 35.91
CA THR A 365 8.84 12.67 35.36
C THR A 365 9.50 11.66 36.32
N ASN A 366 9.75 10.47 35.80
CA ASN A 366 10.76 9.43 36.10
C ASN A 366 10.85 8.71 37.45
N THR A 367 10.63 9.34 38.61
CA THR A 367 11.08 8.70 39.87
C THR A 367 10.15 7.61 40.43
N ASP A 368 8.90 7.51 39.96
CA ASP A 368 7.92 6.50 40.45
C ASP A 368 7.63 5.37 39.45
N LEU A 369 8.25 5.39 38.26
CA LEU A 369 7.88 4.49 37.15
C LEU A 369 8.12 3.00 37.45
N MET A 370 9.25 2.67 38.07
CA MET A 370 9.55 1.28 38.44
C MET A 370 8.62 0.76 39.53
N SER A 371 8.15 1.65 40.40
CA SER A 371 7.19 1.36 41.47
C SER A 371 5.79 1.15 40.88
N GLU A 372 5.36 2.02 39.95
CA GLU A 372 4.11 1.85 39.20
C GLU A 372 4.10 0.58 38.35
N LEU A 373 5.18 0.30 37.62
CA LEU A 373 5.33 -0.91 36.83
C LEU A 373 5.35 -2.17 37.71
N GLY A 374 6.07 -2.14 38.83
CA GLY A 374 6.06 -3.20 39.82
C GLY A 374 4.68 -3.43 40.42
N GLY A 375 3.94 -2.36 40.69
CA GLY A 375 2.55 -2.38 41.13
C GLY A 375 1.62 -3.01 40.09
N ALA A 376 1.71 -2.60 38.82
CA ALA A 376 0.92 -3.14 37.74
C ALA A 376 1.21 -4.62 37.49
N ILE A 377 2.49 -5.03 37.53
CA ILE A 377 2.88 -6.44 37.42
C ILE A 377 2.35 -7.24 38.61
N TYR A 378 2.52 -6.74 39.83
CA TYR A 378 2.01 -7.41 41.03
C TYR A 378 0.48 -7.53 40.98
N GLU A 379 -0.22 -6.48 40.56
CA GLU A 379 -1.67 -6.51 40.36
C GLU A 379 -2.06 -7.55 39.31
N ALA A 380 -1.37 -7.58 38.17
CA ALA A 380 -1.62 -8.55 37.11
C ALA A 380 -1.39 -10.00 37.55
N LEU A 381 -0.38 -10.24 38.38
CA LEU A 381 -0.07 -11.56 38.93
C LEU A 381 -1.00 -11.97 40.09
N THR A 382 -1.65 -11.02 40.76
CA THR A 382 -2.51 -11.29 41.92
C THR A 382 -3.99 -11.28 41.61
N GLN A 383 -4.42 -10.62 40.53
CA GLN A 383 -5.81 -10.68 40.08
C GLN A 383 -6.19 -12.11 39.67
N PRO A 384 -7.40 -12.57 40.00
CA PRO A 384 -7.86 -13.90 39.61
C PRO A 384 -7.77 -14.04 38.09
N ILE A 385 -7.11 -15.12 37.64
CA ILE A 385 -6.83 -15.39 36.23
C ILE A 385 -8.14 -15.30 35.43
N GLN A 386 -8.26 -14.25 34.64
CA GLN A 386 -9.37 -14.09 33.70
C GLN A 386 -9.27 -15.16 32.61
N THR A 387 -10.39 -15.46 31.94
CA THR A 387 -10.39 -16.46 30.87
C THR A 387 -9.39 -16.10 29.76
N PRO A 388 -8.43 -16.98 29.42
CA PRO A 388 -7.43 -16.68 28.41
C PRO A 388 -8.07 -16.57 27.01
N PHE A 389 -7.53 -15.70 26.18
CA PHE A 389 -7.80 -15.60 24.75
C PHE A 389 -7.16 -16.78 24.03
N LEU A 390 -7.92 -17.87 23.87
CA LEU A 390 -7.41 -19.12 23.32
C LEU A 390 -7.15 -19.04 21.81
N ALA A 391 -7.95 -18.27 21.07
CA ALA A 391 -7.81 -18.11 19.63
C ALA A 391 -6.90 -16.93 19.21
N LEU A 392 -6.56 -16.02 20.14
CA LEU A 392 -5.86 -14.79 19.79
C LEU A 392 -4.43 -15.11 19.40
N THR A 393 -4.13 -14.94 18.12
CA THR A 393 -2.82 -15.23 17.53
C THR A 393 -2.11 -13.98 17.03
N GLU A 394 -2.85 -12.90 16.78
CA GLU A 394 -2.31 -11.64 16.29
C GLU A 394 -2.81 -10.45 17.11
N LEU A 395 -1.88 -9.58 17.50
CA LEU A 395 -2.15 -8.35 18.21
C LEU A 395 -1.47 -7.18 17.50
N ALA A 396 -2.18 -6.08 17.30
CA ALA A 396 -1.59 -4.82 16.89
C ALA A 396 -1.80 -3.76 17.97
N ILE A 397 -0.73 -3.05 18.36
CA ILE A 397 -0.78 -1.91 19.27
C ILE A 397 -0.17 -0.73 18.53
N THR A 398 -0.96 0.32 18.37
CA THR A 398 -0.52 1.59 17.81
C THR A 398 -0.77 2.70 18.83
N SER A 399 0.16 3.65 18.97
CA SER A 399 -0.09 4.88 19.74
C SER A 399 0.05 6.10 18.81
N GLU A 400 -0.79 7.12 18.96
CA GLU A 400 -0.64 8.37 18.21
C GLU A 400 -0.10 9.46 19.13
N LYS A 401 1.19 9.80 18.99
CA LYS A 401 1.94 10.86 19.71
C LYS A 401 2.66 10.36 20.98
N THR A 402 3.48 11.24 21.53
CA THR A 402 4.34 11.08 22.72
C THR A 402 3.51 11.04 24.01
N ILE A 403 2.80 9.94 24.22
CA ILE A 403 1.82 9.78 25.31
C ILE A 403 2.27 8.62 26.14
N ASN A 404 2.49 8.83 27.43
CA ASN A 404 2.76 7.70 28.31
C ASN A 404 1.49 6.85 28.40
N MET A 405 1.44 5.72 27.69
CA MET A 405 0.36 4.75 27.90
C MET A 405 0.50 4.20 29.32
N ASP A 406 -0.61 4.17 30.06
CA ASP A 406 -0.63 3.54 31.37
C ASP A 406 -0.24 2.05 31.24
N PRO A 407 0.82 1.58 31.92
CA PRO A 407 1.23 0.18 31.88
C PRO A 407 0.11 -0.80 32.27
N ARG A 408 -0.89 -0.37 33.05
CA ARG A 408 -2.07 -1.18 33.39
C ARG A 408 -2.89 -1.57 32.16
N ARG A 409 -2.84 -0.78 31.08
CA ARG A 409 -3.46 -1.13 29.80
C ARG A 409 -2.78 -2.31 29.12
N LEU A 410 -1.57 -2.69 29.51
CA LEU A 410 -0.90 -3.88 28.98
C LEU A 410 -1.27 -5.16 29.74
N MET A 411 -1.98 -5.07 30.87
CA MET A 411 -2.32 -6.23 31.70
C MET A 411 -3.15 -7.29 30.97
N PHE A 412 -3.91 -6.92 29.93
CA PHE A 412 -4.68 -7.91 29.15
C PHE A 412 -3.76 -8.93 28.44
N LEU A 413 -2.47 -8.62 28.24
CA LEU A 413 -1.49 -9.54 27.66
C LEU A 413 -1.37 -10.85 28.46
N HIS A 414 -1.64 -10.84 29.78
CA HIS A 414 -1.70 -12.06 30.60
C HIS A 414 -2.74 -13.07 30.12
N ARG A 415 -3.71 -12.63 29.33
CA ARG A 415 -4.73 -13.49 28.71
C ARG A 415 -4.32 -13.98 27.33
N CYS A 416 -3.12 -13.71 26.83
CA CYS A 416 -2.72 -13.98 25.44
C CYS A 416 -1.69 -15.12 25.28
N PRO A 417 -1.88 -16.32 25.87
CA PRO A 417 -0.84 -17.37 25.87
C PRO A 417 -0.53 -17.92 24.46
N ASN A 418 -1.46 -17.77 23.51
CA ASN A 418 -1.33 -18.28 22.14
C ASN A 418 -0.95 -17.19 21.14
N LEU A 419 -0.56 -16.00 21.60
CA LEU A 419 -0.13 -14.91 20.73
C LEU A 419 1.13 -15.32 19.98
N LYS A 420 1.09 -15.21 18.64
CA LYS A 420 2.20 -15.58 17.74
C LYS A 420 2.82 -14.36 17.06
N ARG A 421 2.00 -13.38 16.73
CA ARG A 421 2.40 -12.16 16.02
C ARG A 421 2.00 -10.92 16.81
N ILE A 422 2.94 -10.00 16.96
CA ILE A 422 2.67 -8.66 17.46
C ILE A 422 3.12 -7.60 16.46
N ARG A 423 2.24 -6.61 16.21
CA ARG A 423 2.49 -5.45 15.36
C ARG A 423 2.49 -4.20 16.23
N LEU A 424 3.58 -3.45 16.20
CA LEU A 424 3.78 -2.26 17.02
C LEU A 424 3.93 -1.06 16.10
N ALA A 425 3.31 0.06 16.46
CA ALA A 425 3.52 1.30 15.75
C ALA A 425 3.48 2.50 16.70
N ARG A 426 4.43 3.42 16.53
CA ARG A 426 4.42 4.73 17.20
C ARG A 426 4.23 4.64 18.72
N LEU A 427 4.84 3.65 19.37
CA LEU A 427 4.77 3.48 20.82
C LEU A 427 5.57 4.57 21.54
N ASP A 428 5.09 4.94 22.71
CA ASP A 428 5.80 5.82 23.64
C ASP A 428 6.82 5.06 24.50
N ASP A 429 7.71 5.82 25.14
CA ASP A 429 8.78 5.33 26.02
C ASP A 429 8.25 4.39 27.13
N MET A 430 7.15 4.76 27.78
CA MET A 430 6.60 3.97 28.89
C MET A 430 6.06 2.63 28.43
N THR A 431 5.36 2.61 27.30
CA THR A 431 4.93 1.37 26.67
C THR A 431 6.12 0.51 26.30
N MET A 432 7.14 1.09 25.66
CA MET A 432 8.32 0.37 25.19
C MET A 432 9.10 -0.28 26.33
N ARG A 433 9.21 0.35 27.50
CA ARG A 433 9.80 -0.25 28.71
C ARG A 433 8.97 -1.40 29.28
N SER A 434 7.65 -1.24 29.30
CA SER A 434 6.74 -2.15 30.01
C SER A 434 6.40 -3.39 29.17
N LEU A 435 6.22 -3.22 27.87
CA LEU A 435 5.76 -4.24 26.94
C LEU A 435 6.63 -5.51 26.93
N PRO A 436 7.98 -5.44 26.85
CA PRO A 436 8.83 -6.62 26.84
C PRO A 436 8.63 -7.54 28.05
N ILE A 437 8.37 -6.96 29.22
CA ILE A 437 8.12 -7.71 30.45
C ILE A 437 6.82 -8.52 30.32
N PHE A 438 5.74 -7.88 29.89
CA PHE A 438 4.46 -8.55 29.70
C PHE A 438 4.51 -9.63 28.61
N LEU A 439 5.19 -9.36 27.49
CA LEU A 439 5.36 -10.34 26.41
C LEU A 439 6.13 -11.57 26.88
N LYS A 440 7.24 -11.37 27.60
CA LYS A 440 8.06 -12.47 28.12
C LYS A 440 7.32 -13.37 29.10
N ILE A 441 6.49 -12.78 29.97
CA ILE A 441 5.74 -13.53 30.98
C ILE A 441 4.52 -14.21 30.38
N SER A 442 3.84 -13.55 29.44
CA SER A 442 2.47 -13.91 29.07
C SER A 442 2.29 -14.49 27.68
N CYS A 443 3.26 -14.29 26.78
CA CYS A 443 3.16 -14.65 25.37
C CYS A 443 4.28 -15.63 24.98
N PRO A 444 4.30 -16.86 25.56
CA PRO A 444 5.39 -17.81 25.34
C PRO A 444 5.48 -18.31 23.89
N ASN A 445 4.41 -18.17 23.10
CA ASN A 445 4.33 -18.60 21.70
C ASN A 445 4.69 -17.50 20.70
N LEU A 446 5.18 -16.34 21.16
CA LEU A 446 5.45 -15.19 20.34
C LEU A 446 6.69 -15.41 19.47
N THR A 447 6.51 -15.39 18.15
CA THR A 447 7.59 -15.66 17.17
C THR A 447 7.69 -14.62 16.06
N CYS A 448 6.72 -13.70 15.96
CA CYS A 448 6.70 -12.66 14.93
C CYS A 448 6.55 -11.28 15.58
N LEU A 449 7.52 -10.40 15.33
CA LEU A 449 7.48 -8.99 15.72
C LEU A 449 7.58 -8.14 14.46
N GLU A 450 6.63 -7.22 14.30
CA GLU A 450 6.70 -6.16 13.30
C GLU A 450 6.56 -4.83 14.01
N TRP A 451 7.57 -3.97 13.87
CA TRP A 451 7.56 -2.65 14.47
C TRP A 451 7.82 -1.59 13.41
N THR A 452 6.96 -0.59 13.36
CA THR A 452 7.01 0.49 12.37
C THR A 452 6.88 1.86 13.03
N ASN A 453 7.43 2.90 12.39
CA ASN A 453 7.27 4.29 12.81
C ASN A 453 7.59 4.53 14.31
N PRO A 454 8.82 4.26 14.78
CA PRO A 454 9.21 4.52 16.17
C PRO A 454 9.07 6.02 16.45
N LEU A 455 8.63 6.37 17.67
CA LEU A 455 8.63 7.77 18.11
C LEU A 455 9.98 8.19 18.70
N TYR A 456 10.77 7.22 19.17
CA TYR A 456 12.00 7.45 19.93
C TYR A 456 13.01 6.31 19.70
N ASP A 457 14.29 6.66 19.81
CA ASP A 457 15.42 5.74 19.65
C ASP A 457 15.96 5.27 21.01
N ILE A 458 15.12 4.65 21.83
CA ILE A 458 15.55 4.16 23.16
C ILE A 458 16.02 2.72 23.03
N GLN A 459 17.32 2.60 22.75
CA GLN A 459 18.02 1.34 22.49
C GLN A 459 17.75 0.24 23.54
N GLU A 460 17.76 0.58 24.83
CA GLU A 460 17.53 -0.39 25.92
C GLU A 460 16.18 -1.10 25.78
N ASP A 461 15.15 -0.38 25.34
CA ASP A 461 13.80 -0.92 25.18
C ASP A 461 13.69 -1.81 23.93
N ILE A 462 14.41 -1.45 22.87
CA ILE A 462 14.52 -2.29 21.67
C ILE A 462 15.20 -3.61 22.02
N ILE A 463 16.31 -3.54 22.77
CA ILE A 463 17.03 -4.72 23.25
C ILE A 463 16.12 -5.58 24.12
N ALA A 464 15.41 -4.97 25.06
CA ALA A 464 14.47 -5.67 25.93
C ALA A 464 13.36 -6.35 25.11
N LEU A 465 12.80 -5.66 24.12
CA LEU A 465 11.76 -6.16 23.24
C LEU A 465 12.25 -7.34 22.39
N ILE A 466 13.44 -7.25 21.79
CA ILE A 466 14.03 -8.38 21.06
C ILE A 466 14.23 -9.56 22.00
N ARG A 467 14.68 -9.34 23.24
CA ARG A 467 14.86 -10.41 24.24
C ARG A 467 13.55 -10.94 24.84
N SER A 468 12.38 -10.46 24.42
CA SER A 468 11.10 -10.80 25.06
C SER A 468 10.59 -12.19 24.70
N THR A 469 11.09 -12.83 23.65
CA THR A 469 10.69 -14.19 23.28
C THR A 469 11.65 -15.24 23.82
N SER A 470 11.11 -16.35 24.32
CA SER A 470 11.89 -17.53 24.73
C SER A 470 12.01 -18.58 23.62
N LEU A 471 11.14 -18.55 22.60
CA LEU A 471 11.16 -19.48 21.48
C LEU A 471 12.07 -19.03 20.33
N GLY A 472 12.49 -17.76 20.36
CA GLY A 472 13.18 -17.13 19.26
C GLY A 472 12.24 -16.50 18.24
N TRP A 473 12.76 -15.47 17.55
CA TRP A 473 12.03 -14.81 16.47
C TRP A 473 12.15 -15.63 15.19
N LYS A 474 11.01 -15.88 14.55
CA LYS A 474 10.91 -16.37 13.17
C LYS A 474 10.82 -15.23 12.18
N GLU A 475 10.08 -14.18 12.54
CA GLU A 475 9.98 -12.98 11.72
C GLU A 475 10.22 -11.76 12.60
N LEU A 476 11.17 -10.93 12.18
CA LEU A 476 11.55 -9.72 12.86
C LEU A 476 11.60 -8.59 11.84
N ARG A 477 10.67 -7.63 11.95
CA ARG A 477 10.67 -6.40 11.17
C ARG A 477 10.92 -5.24 12.11
N LEU A 478 12.09 -4.63 11.99
CA LEU A 478 12.54 -3.53 12.81
C LEU A 478 12.54 -2.24 11.99
N PRO A 479 12.15 -1.11 12.60
CA PRO A 479 12.16 0.16 11.93
C PRO A 479 13.59 0.72 11.80
N ASP A 480 13.71 1.98 11.41
CA ASP A 480 14.97 2.73 11.49
C ASP A 480 15.42 2.84 12.94
N MET A 481 16.63 2.35 13.25
CA MET A 481 17.18 2.33 14.61
C MET A 481 18.62 2.90 14.60
N PRO A 482 18.79 4.24 14.65
CA PRO A 482 20.10 4.88 14.61
C PRO A 482 20.98 4.51 15.82
N GLU A 483 20.36 4.22 16.96
CA GLU A 483 21.06 3.86 18.19
C GLU A 483 21.29 2.34 18.34
N PHE A 484 21.00 1.52 17.31
CA PHE A 484 21.15 0.06 17.42
C PHE A 484 22.60 -0.39 17.36
N ASP A 485 23.20 -0.63 18.53
CA ASP A 485 24.61 -0.93 18.71
C ASP A 485 24.94 -2.43 18.85
N VAL A 486 26.12 -2.72 19.42
CA VAL A 486 26.61 -4.07 19.72
C VAL A 486 25.68 -4.85 20.66
N GLU A 487 25.10 -4.23 21.69
CA GLU A 487 24.19 -4.93 22.60
C GLU A 487 22.85 -5.28 21.92
N GLY A 488 22.36 -4.37 21.07
CA GLY A 488 21.23 -4.62 20.15
C GLY A 488 21.51 -5.81 19.25
N PHE A 489 22.70 -5.82 18.65
CA PHE A 489 23.14 -6.88 17.77
C PHE A 489 23.28 -8.23 18.48
N GLU A 490 23.88 -8.27 19.67
CA GLU A 490 23.94 -9.47 20.50
C GLU A 490 22.54 -10.01 20.84
N ALA A 491 21.59 -9.12 21.15
CA ALA A 491 20.21 -9.49 21.39
C ALA A 491 19.57 -10.15 20.14
N LEU A 492 19.80 -9.60 18.95
CA LEU A 492 19.37 -10.19 17.68
C LEU A 492 20.02 -11.57 17.45
N MET A 493 21.32 -11.68 17.69
CA MET A 493 22.08 -12.91 17.45
C MET A 493 21.63 -14.07 18.34
N ASN A 494 21.06 -13.81 19.53
CA ASN A 494 20.43 -14.85 20.37
C ASN A 494 19.22 -15.54 19.71
N HIS A 495 18.68 -14.97 18.63
CA HIS A 495 17.52 -15.49 17.90
C HIS A 495 17.82 -15.87 16.45
N VAL A 496 19.08 -15.79 16.04
CA VAL A 496 19.49 -15.95 14.64
C VAL A 496 19.19 -17.34 14.08
N GLU A 497 19.24 -18.38 14.93
CA GLU A 497 18.98 -19.77 14.50
C GLU A 497 17.51 -20.01 14.14
N THR A 498 16.57 -19.28 14.72
CA THR A 498 15.13 -19.45 14.47
C THR A 498 14.61 -18.51 13.37
N LEU A 499 15.43 -17.55 12.96
CA LEU A 499 15.03 -16.44 12.11
C LEU A 499 14.82 -16.91 10.67
N GLU A 500 13.60 -16.71 10.16
CA GLU A 500 13.20 -16.97 8.77
C GLU A 500 13.09 -15.67 7.96
N VAL A 501 12.68 -14.56 8.59
CA VAL A 501 12.54 -13.26 7.96
C VAL A 501 13.16 -12.20 8.87
N LEU A 502 14.15 -11.48 8.34
CA LEU A 502 14.73 -10.31 8.97
C LEU A 502 14.55 -9.12 8.03
N LYS A 503 13.79 -8.13 8.48
CA LYS A 503 13.69 -6.83 7.82
C LYS A 503 14.17 -5.75 8.76
N VAL A 504 15.17 -4.98 8.35
CA VAL A 504 15.72 -3.88 9.13
C VAL A 504 15.71 -2.64 8.26
N GLU A 505 14.91 -1.64 8.59
CA GLU A 505 14.91 -0.40 7.80
C GLU A 505 16.25 0.33 7.90
N SER A 506 16.89 0.31 9.07
CA SER A 506 18.25 0.84 9.27
C SER A 506 18.92 0.28 10.51
N ALA A 507 20.25 0.17 10.48
CA ALA A 507 21.04 0.00 11.69
C ALA A 507 22.40 0.72 11.58
N GLU A 508 22.44 1.99 11.98
CA GLU A 508 23.62 2.86 11.80
C GLU A 508 24.87 2.39 12.54
N ARG A 509 24.69 1.77 13.69
CA ARG A 509 25.80 1.33 14.54
C ARG A 509 26.14 -0.15 14.38
N PHE A 510 25.64 -0.79 13.32
CA PHE A 510 26.16 -2.11 12.95
C PHE A 510 27.66 -2.03 12.69
N GLU A 511 28.41 -2.86 13.40
CA GLU A 511 29.80 -3.08 13.05
C GLU A 511 29.89 -3.60 11.60
N HIS A 512 30.99 -3.30 10.92
CA HIS A 512 31.16 -3.61 9.50
C HIS A 512 30.98 -5.12 9.17
N ASN A 513 31.14 -5.99 10.17
CA ASN A 513 31.01 -7.44 10.05
C ASN A 513 29.72 -8.02 10.67
N ALA A 514 28.86 -7.19 11.29
CA ALA A 514 27.64 -7.67 11.95
C ALA A 514 26.71 -8.42 10.98
N THR A 515 26.54 -7.89 9.76
CA THR A 515 25.76 -8.58 8.73
C THR A 515 26.37 -9.92 8.35
N VAL A 516 27.70 -10.01 8.26
CA VAL A 516 28.40 -11.28 7.93
C VAL A 516 28.11 -12.32 9.00
N ASP A 517 28.13 -11.94 10.28
CA ASP A 517 27.82 -12.84 11.38
C ASP A 517 26.39 -13.38 11.28
N ILE A 518 25.41 -12.56 10.89
CA ILE A 518 24.05 -13.02 10.56
C ILE A 518 24.09 -14.03 9.42
N LEU A 519 24.76 -13.72 8.31
CA LEU A 519 24.84 -14.61 7.13
C LEU A 519 25.52 -15.96 7.46
N CYS A 520 26.42 -15.98 8.44
CA CYS A 520 27.15 -17.17 8.90
C CYS A 520 26.39 -17.97 9.97
N ALA A 521 25.38 -17.39 10.63
CA ALA A 521 24.63 -18.06 11.70
C ALA A 521 23.17 -18.40 11.33
N ALA A 522 22.53 -17.63 10.45
CA ALA A 522 21.08 -17.69 10.17
C ALA A 522 20.68 -18.81 9.19
N ARG A 523 20.80 -20.07 9.61
CA ARG A 523 20.56 -21.26 8.75
C ARG A 523 19.15 -21.39 8.19
N ASN A 524 18.16 -20.79 8.86
CA ASN A 524 16.76 -20.85 8.48
C ASN A 524 16.28 -19.59 7.75
N LEU A 525 17.17 -18.62 7.52
CA LEU A 525 16.80 -17.35 6.93
C LEU A 525 16.36 -17.57 5.47
N LYS A 526 15.18 -17.04 5.17
CA LYS A 526 14.55 -17.05 3.85
C LYS A 526 14.56 -15.66 3.23
N ARG A 527 14.43 -14.62 4.06
CA ARG A 527 14.36 -13.22 3.61
C ARG A 527 15.23 -12.35 4.49
N LEU A 528 16.18 -11.65 3.86
CA LEU A 528 16.94 -10.57 4.46
C LEU A 528 16.64 -9.31 3.67
N GLU A 529 15.96 -8.36 4.32
CA GLU A 529 15.46 -7.14 3.71
C GLU A 529 15.99 -5.91 4.43
N GLY A 530 16.36 -4.92 3.64
CA GLY A 530 16.66 -3.58 4.10
C GLY A 530 15.41 -2.68 4.05
N PRO A 531 15.60 -1.35 3.98
CA PRO A 531 14.50 -0.43 3.73
C PRO A 531 13.89 -0.69 2.34
N ALA A 532 12.57 -0.50 2.22
CA ALA A 532 11.91 -0.51 0.93
C ALA A 532 12.35 0.68 0.07
N ASP A 533 12.23 0.55 -1.26
CA ASP A 533 12.42 1.65 -2.21
C ASP A 533 11.60 2.89 -1.75
N GLY A 534 12.23 4.06 -1.77
CA GLY A 534 11.68 5.33 -1.31
C GLY A 534 11.46 5.51 0.20
N ALA A 535 11.65 4.47 1.03
CA ALA A 535 11.35 4.53 2.47
C ALA A 535 12.50 5.05 3.35
N ARG A 536 13.64 5.45 2.78
CA ARG A 536 14.86 5.78 3.55
C ARG A 536 14.80 7.13 4.24
N THR A 537 15.24 7.19 5.48
CA THR A 537 15.40 8.43 6.26
C THR A 537 16.81 9.02 6.11
N ARG A 538 17.12 10.05 6.90
CA ARG A 538 18.48 10.64 7.02
C ARG A 538 19.49 9.62 7.53
N CYS A 539 19.04 8.70 8.38
CA CYS A 539 19.86 7.81 9.17
C CYS A 539 19.84 6.36 8.67
N THR A 540 19.34 6.12 7.46
CA THR A 540 19.24 4.76 6.94
C THR A 540 20.61 4.22 6.51
N MET A 541 21.20 3.35 7.32
CA MET A 541 22.33 2.50 6.96
C MET A 541 21.85 1.14 6.50
N GLU A 542 22.42 0.69 5.38
CA GLU A 542 22.10 -0.61 4.81
C GLU A 542 22.80 -1.75 5.54
N LEU A 543 22.16 -2.92 5.49
CA LEU A 543 22.85 -4.17 5.79
C LEU A 543 23.97 -4.39 4.76
N GLY A 544 25.20 -4.18 5.21
CA GLY A 544 26.39 -4.21 4.37
C GLY A 544 27.33 -5.37 4.66
N VAL A 545 28.08 -5.80 3.65
CA VAL A 545 29.24 -6.70 3.78
C VAL A 545 30.44 -6.03 3.13
N PHE A 546 31.52 -5.89 3.91
CA PHE A 546 32.81 -5.46 3.40
C PHE A 546 33.61 -6.67 2.90
N ALA A 547 33.48 -6.97 1.61
CA ALA A 547 33.87 -8.23 1.00
C ALA A 547 35.36 -8.56 1.15
N HIS A 548 36.25 -7.57 1.01
CA HIS A 548 37.69 -7.79 1.12
C HIS A 548 38.11 -8.22 2.52
N ASP A 549 37.65 -7.53 3.56
CA ASP A 549 38.01 -7.85 4.95
C ASP A 549 37.43 -9.20 5.35
N THR A 550 36.20 -9.48 4.93
CA THR A 550 35.58 -10.79 5.18
C THR A 550 36.32 -11.93 4.46
N TYR A 551 36.81 -11.68 3.23
CA TYR A 551 37.62 -12.63 2.50
C TYR A 551 38.98 -12.87 3.20
N LEU A 552 39.63 -11.81 3.70
CA LEU A 552 40.88 -11.93 4.45
C LEU A 552 40.68 -12.74 5.75
N ASP A 553 39.64 -12.46 6.52
CA ASP A 553 39.25 -13.25 7.70
C ASP A 553 39.12 -14.75 7.35
N HIS A 554 38.50 -15.04 6.21
CA HIS A 554 38.29 -16.40 5.72
C HIS A 554 39.60 -17.10 5.36
N VAL A 555 40.45 -16.49 4.52
CA VAL A 555 41.68 -17.14 4.04
C VAL A 555 42.77 -17.23 5.11
N GLN A 556 42.76 -16.30 6.07
CA GLN A 556 43.69 -16.34 7.21
C GLN A 556 43.21 -17.30 8.30
N GLY A 557 41.99 -17.84 8.18
CA GLY A 557 41.43 -18.82 9.11
C GLY A 557 41.09 -18.24 10.47
N TRP A 558 40.87 -16.91 10.57
CA TRP A 558 40.49 -16.26 11.81
C TRP A 558 39.05 -16.58 12.20
N ALA A 559 38.16 -16.72 11.21
CA ALA A 559 36.78 -17.13 11.42
C ALA A 559 36.27 -17.90 10.19
N ASP A 560 35.33 -18.83 10.41
CA ASP A 560 34.60 -19.44 9.30
C ASP A 560 33.55 -18.45 8.78
N ARG A 561 33.92 -17.68 7.75
CA ARG A 561 33.03 -16.69 7.11
C ARG A 561 32.14 -17.30 6.02
N ASN A 562 31.95 -18.61 6.00
CA ASN A 562 31.05 -19.27 5.07
C ASN A 562 29.59 -18.96 5.39
N TRP A 563 28.86 -18.42 4.42
CA TRP A 563 27.44 -18.14 4.59
C TRP A 563 26.66 -19.46 4.66
N VAL A 564 25.79 -19.57 5.66
CA VAL A 564 25.01 -20.79 5.97
C VAL A 564 23.56 -20.71 5.49
N LEU A 565 23.22 -19.66 4.73
CA LEU A 565 21.85 -19.36 4.26
C LEU A 565 21.19 -20.46 3.42
N GLY A 566 21.98 -21.41 2.89
CA GLY A 566 21.50 -22.64 2.27
C GLY A 566 20.44 -22.47 1.16
N PRO A 567 19.70 -23.54 0.82
CA PRO A 567 18.60 -23.49 -0.14
C PRO A 567 17.32 -22.83 0.39
N SER A 568 17.24 -22.42 1.66
CA SER A 568 16.04 -21.77 2.19
C SER A 568 15.92 -20.31 1.75
N MET A 569 17.04 -19.68 1.35
CA MET A 569 17.06 -18.28 1.00
C MET A 569 16.31 -18.00 -0.30
N GLU A 570 15.35 -17.07 -0.23
CA GLU A 570 14.45 -16.66 -1.31
C GLU A 570 14.67 -15.20 -1.72
N HIS A 571 14.92 -14.30 -0.75
CA HIS A 571 15.11 -12.87 -0.98
C HIS A 571 16.32 -12.33 -0.22
N LEU A 572 17.30 -11.78 -0.93
CA LEU A 572 18.52 -11.21 -0.36
C LEU A 572 18.70 -9.76 -0.82
N GLN A 573 18.59 -8.84 0.14
CA GLN A 573 18.88 -7.43 -0.01
C GLN A 573 20.14 -7.07 0.79
N LEU A 574 21.21 -6.61 0.12
CA LEU A 574 22.49 -6.37 0.77
C LEU A 574 23.34 -5.31 0.03
N ASN A 575 24.04 -4.47 0.78
CA ASN A 575 25.14 -3.66 0.25
C ASN A 575 26.45 -4.46 0.25
N ILE A 576 26.98 -4.83 -0.91
CA ILE A 576 28.32 -5.45 -0.99
C ILE A 576 29.32 -4.38 -1.38
N GLU A 577 30.23 -4.08 -0.48
CA GLU A 577 31.30 -3.10 -0.68
C GLU A 577 32.69 -3.70 -0.42
N GLY A 578 33.74 -2.90 -0.59
CA GLY A 578 35.11 -3.35 -0.37
C GLY A 578 35.63 -4.34 -1.42
N VAL A 579 34.97 -4.51 -2.57
CA VAL A 579 35.51 -5.34 -3.66
C VAL A 579 36.60 -4.55 -4.39
N PRO A 580 37.83 -5.08 -4.57
CA PRO A 580 38.85 -4.39 -5.35
C PRO A 580 38.43 -4.25 -6.82
N ARG A 581 38.27 -3.03 -7.33
CA ARG A 581 37.76 -2.72 -8.67
C ARG A 581 38.71 -1.82 -9.47
N PRO A 582 39.90 -2.31 -9.87
CA PRO A 582 40.84 -1.54 -10.70
C PRO A 582 40.31 -1.21 -12.11
N ASP A 583 39.23 -1.86 -12.55
CA ASP A 583 38.49 -1.50 -13.77
C ASP A 583 37.63 -0.24 -13.62
N VAL A 584 37.33 0.18 -12.40
CA VAL A 584 36.59 1.42 -12.12
C VAL A 584 37.61 2.53 -11.91
N SER A 585 37.81 3.35 -12.94
CA SER A 585 38.76 4.47 -12.91
C SER A 585 38.10 5.84 -12.77
N TYR A 586 36.79 5.90 -12.96
CA TYR A 586 36.02 7.14 -12.90
C TYR A 586 34.68 6.92 -12.21
N ARG A 587 34.12 8.00 -11.68
CA ARG A 587 32.72 8.11 -11.26
C ARG A 587 31.84 8.41 -12.46
N GLN A 588 30.52 8.39 -12.28
CA GLN A 588 29.57 8.70 -13.36
C GLN A 588 29.77 10.10 -13.96
N ASN A 589 30.32 11.04 -13.17
CA ASN A 589 30.65 12.40 -13.61
C ASN A 589 32.05 12.53 -14.23
N GLY A 590 32.81 11.45 -14.37
CA GLY A 590 34.17 11.45 -14.95
C GLY A 590 35.28 11.82 -13.96
N GLU A 591 34.96 12.17 -12.72
CA GLU A 591 35.98 12.38 -11.68
C GLU A 591 36.55 11.04 -11.20
N PRO A 592 37.78 10.98 -10.66
CA PRO A 592 38.30 9.75 -10.07
C PRO A 592 37.38 9.19 -8.98
N PRO A 593 37.26 7.87 -8.83
CA PRO A 593 36.51 7.24 -7.75
C PRO A 593 37.09 7.67 -6.41
N ILE A 594 36.21 7.86 -5.43
CA ILE A 594 36.62 8.00 -4.04
C ILE A 594 37.04 6.60 -3.60
N LEU A 595 38.27 6.23 -3.97
CA LEU A 595 38.84 4.92 -3.66
C LEU A 595 38.89 4.77 -2.15
N LEU A 596 38.48 3.59 -1.68
CA LEU A 596 38.85 3.15 -0.35
C LEU A 596 40.36 2.94 -0.37
N PRO A 597 41.15 3.78 0.30
CA PRO A 597 42.58 3.53 0.39
C PRO A 597 42.74 2.17 1.08
N GLN A 598 43.53 1.25 0.48
CA GLN A 598 43.97 -0.05 1.05
C GLN A 598 43.40 -1.35 0.45
N LEU A 599 42.60 -1.33 -0.62
CA LEU A 599 42.22 -2.58 -1.30
C LEU A 599 43.34 -3.10 -2.22
N ASP A 600 43.75 -4.36 -2.08
CA ASP A 600 44.74 -4.99 -2.97
C ASP A 600 44.12 -5.33 -4.33
N PRO A 601 44.53 -4.67 -5.43
CA PRO A 601 43.99 -4.96 -6.77
C PRO A 601 44.26 -6.39 -7.23
N ALA A 602 45.30 -7.05 -6.70
CA ALA A 602 45.63 -8.43 -7.04
C ALA A 602 44.56 -9.41 -6.55
N LEU A 603 43.83 -9.07 -5.48
CA LEU A 603 42.77 -9.90 -4.90
C LEU A 603 41.39 -9.70 -5.54
N ARG A 604 41.26 -8.84 -6.57
CA ARG A 604 39.97 -8.55 -7.24
C ARG A 604 39.15 -9.80 -7.52
N PHE A 605 39.74 -10.76 -8.24
CA PHE A 605 38.99 -11.94 -8.68
C PHE A 605 38.77 -12.94 -7.56
N ASP A 606 39.69 -13.04 -6.60
CA ASP A 606 39.54 -13.97 -5.49
C ASP A 606 38.41 -13.53 -4.55
N VAL A 607 38.35 -12.24 -4.20
CA VAL A 607 37.26 -11.67 -3.40
C VAL A 607 35.92 -11.84 -4.11
N GLN A 608 35.85 -11.49 -5.41
CA GLN A 608 34.59 -11.64 -6.17
C GLN A 608 34.14 -13.10 -6.29
N ARG A 609 35.04 -14.02 -6.65
CA ARG A 609 34.72 -15.45 -6.77
C ARG A 609 34.32 -16.06 -5.44
N TRP A 610 34.92 -15.60 -4.35
CA TRP A 610 34.51 -16.02 -3.02
C TRP A 610 33.07 -15.60 -2.72
N ILE A 611 32.70 -14.33 -2.95
CA ILE A 611 31.30 -13.87 -2.80
C ILE A 611 30.35 -14.64 -3.71
N TYR A 612 30.68 -14.84 -5.00
CA TYR A 612 29.85 -15.63 -5.90
C TYR A 612 29.68 -17.08 -5.43
N THR A 613 30.72 -17.65 -4.83
CA THR A 613 30.64 -18.99 -4.23
C THR A 613 29.64 -19.01 -3.07
N GLN A 614 29.60 -17.96 -2.25
CA GLN A 614 28.60 -17.86 -1.17
C GLN A 614 27.17 -17.70 -1.73
N LEU A 615 26.98 -16.83 -2.73
CA LEU A 615 25.67 -16.62 -3.38
C LEU A 615 25.15 -17.88 -4.09
N ASN A 616 26.02 -18.63 -4.76
CA ASN A 616 25.62 -19.86 -5.47
C ASN A 616 25.09 -20.97 -4.55
N ARG A 617 25.34 -20.89 -3.23
CA ARG A 617 24.74 -21.83 -2.26
C ARG A 617 23.23 -21.63 -2.10
N MET A 618 22.74 -20.43 -2.44
CA MET A 618 21.33 -20.04 -2.36
C MET A 618 20.60 -20.40 -3.66
N VAL A 619 20.51 -21.70 -3.94
CA VAL A 619 19.96 -22.21 -5.22
C VAL A 619 18.49 -21.83 -5.46
N ASN A 620 17.75 -21.53 -4.39
CA ASN A 620 16.35 -21.08 -4.46
C ASN A 620 16.19 -19.56 -4.37
N LEU A 621 17.28 -18.78 -4.45
CA LEU A 621 17.20 -17.33 -4.40
C LEU A 621 16.42 -16.82 -5.60
N GLN A 622 15.34 -16.09 -5.33
CA GLN A 622 14.43 -15.51 -6.32
C GLN A 622 14.75 -14.04 -6.57
N GLU A 623 15.16 -13.31 -5.53
CA GLU A 623 15.42 -11.88 -5.62
C GLU A 623 16.78 -11.56 -5.00
N LEU A 624 17.66 -10.97 -5.81
CA LEU A 624 18.97 -10.47 -5.38
C LEU A 624 19.02 -8.97 -5.65
N ILE A 625 19.03 -8.18 -4.59
CA ILE A 625 19.02 -6.72 -4.66
C ILE A 625 20.32 -6.22 -4.02
N LEU A 626 21.14 -5.55 -4.83
CA LEU A 626 22.51 -5.17 -4.46
C LEU A 626 22.74 -3.67 -4.52
N GLY A 627 23.50 -3.21 -3.51
CA GLY A 627 24.11 -1.88 -3.43
C GLY A 627 23.11 -0.75 -3.50
N ILE A 628 22.22 -0.61 -2.53
CA ILE A 628 21.01 0.16 -2.74
C ILE A 628 21.20 1.56 -2.14
N THR A 629 20.76 2.58 -2.86
CA THR A 629 20.48 3.88 -2.24
C THR A 629 19.38 4.58 -3.02
N ASP A 630 18.17 4.46 -2.48
CA ASP A 630 16.96 5.15 -2.94
C ASP A 630 16.49 6.09 -1.83
N PHE A 631 16.88 7.35 -1.94
CA PHE A 631 16.65 8.36 -0.90
C PHE A 631 15.18 8.76 -0.87
N SER A 632 14.59 8.91 0.32
CA SER A 632 13.26 9.51 0.38
C SER A 632 13.30 10.96 -0.12
N GLN A 633 12.20 11.38 -0.76
CA GLN A 633 12.00 12.75 -1.19
C GLN A 633 12.16 13.76 -0.04
N ARG A 634 11.80 13.36 1.18
CA ARG A 634 12.01 14.17 2.39
C ARG A 634 13.49 14.42 2.66
N ARG A 635 14.35 13.40 2.54
CA ARG A 635 15.79 13.58 2.72
C ARG A 635 16.35 14.53 1.67
N LEU A 636 16.02 14.30 0.40
CA LEU A 636 16.45 15.15 -0.70
C LEU A 636 16.04 16.61 -0.43
N SER A 637 14.81 16.85 0.06
CA SER A 637 14.39 18.20 0.48
C SER A 637 15.17 18.78 1.67
N HIS A 638 15.61 17.96 2.64
CA HIS A 638 16.38 18.44 3.79
C HIS A 638 17.83 18.83 3.47
N ILE A 639 18.44 18.17 2.49
CA ILE A 639 19.77 18.53 1.98
C ILE A 639 19.68 19.47 0.77
N GLU A 640 18.49 20.01 0.48
CA GLU A 640 18.24 20.92 -0.63
C GLU A 640 18.64 20.34 -2.01
N VAL A 641 18.58 19.01 -2.14
CA VAL A 641 18.83 18.29 -3.40
C VAL A 641 17.51 17.99 -4.07
N ASP A 642 17.38 18.35 -5.35
CA ASP A 642 16.19 18.04 -6.12
C ASP A 642 16.17 16.55 -6.52
N ALA A 643 15.09 15.85 -6.18
CA ALA A 643 14.89 14.45 -6.55
C ALA A 643 14.67 14.25 -8.05
N SER A 644 14.37 15.31 -8.80
CA SER A 644 14.20 15.29 -10.25
C SER A 644 15.53 15.29 -11.02
N LEU A 645 16.66 15.50 -10.33
CA LEU A 645 17.99 15.45 -10.94
C LEU A 645 18.25 14.09 -11.61
N ASP A 646 18.94 14.12 -12.75
CA ASP A 646 19.43 12.90 -13.36
C ASP A 646 20.41 12.16 -12.42
N SER A 647 20.69 10.89 -12.69
CA SER A 647 21.46 10.05 -11.77
C SER A 647 22.85 10.61 -11.45
N VAL A 648 23.49 11.32 -12.39
CA VAL A 648 24.83 11.89 -12.24
C VAL A 648 24.76 13.12 -11.36
N ALA A 649 23.86 14.06 -11.70
CA ALA A 649 23.69 15.30 -10.93
C ALA A 649 23.21 15.02 -9.50
N LEU A 650 22.35 14.02 -9.33
CA LEU A 650 21.91 13.55 -8.02
C LEU A 650 23.09 12.99 -7.21
N GLU A 651 23.94 12.17 -7.81
CA GLU A 651 25.13 11.63 -7.15
C GLU A 651 26.09 12.75 -6.72
N GLU A 652 26.37 13.71 -7.60
CA GLU A 652 27.22 14.86 -7.28
C GLU A 652 26.67 15.66 -6.11
N ALA A 653 25.37 15.97 -6.14
CA ALA A 653 24.71 16.71 -5.08
C ALA A 653 24.80 15.95 -3.74
N LEU A 654 24.58 14.64 -3.74
CA LEU A 654 24.71 13.80 -2.55
C LEU A 654 26.15 13.74 -2.00
N LEU A 655 27.14 13.70 -2.89
CA LEU A 655 28.55 13.67 -2.51
C LEU A 655 29.01 14.95 -1.79
N VAL A 656 28.42 16.11 -2.09
CA VAL A 656 28.66 17.35 -1.34
C VAL A 656 28.29 17.18 0.14
N HIS A 657 27.31 16.31 0.44
CA HIS A 657 26.88 15.97 1.80
C HIS A 657 27.57 14.70 2.35
N GLY A 658 28.59 14.18 1.69
CA GLY A 658 29.29 12.95 2.09
C GLY A 658 28.47 11.68 1.88
N VAL A 659 27.39 11.74 1.11
CA VAL A 659 26.49 10.61 0.87
C VAL A 659 26.85 9.93 -0.46
N ARG A 660 27.13 8.62 -0.42
CA ARG A 660 27.39 7.83 -1.62
C ARG A 660 26.06 7.35 -2.20
N GLY A 661 25.65 7.93 -3.33
CA GLY A 661 24.45 7.50 -4.06
C GLY A 661 24.68 6.35 -5.04
N PHE A 662 25.94 5.94 -5.26
CA PHE A 662 26.33 4.88 -6.17
C PHE A 662 27.51 4.09 -5.61
N ASN A 663 27.44 2.77 -5.65
CA ASN A 663 28.47 1.88 -5.12
C ASN A 663 29.44 1.44 -6.21
N TYR A 664 30.64 2.01 -6.18
CA TYR A 664 31.75 1.69 -7.08
C TYR A 664 32.62 0.52 -6.62
N GLY A 665 32.61 0.21 -5.32
CA GLY A 665 33.43 -0.83 -4.69
C GLY A 665 32.70 -2.17 -4.56
N THR A 666 31.87 -2.51 -5.54
CA THR A 666 30.94 -3.66 -5.48
C THR A 666 31.25 -4.71 -6.55
N MET A 667 30.41 -5.74 -6.64
CA MET A 667 30.57 -6.84 -7.59
C MET A 667 30.48 -6.39 -9.05
N GLU A 668 31.31 -7.00 -9.90
CA GLU A 668 31.41 -6.63 -11.30
C GLU A 668 30.34 -7.29 -12.18
N PHE A 669 29.82 -8.47 -11.81
CA PHE A 669 28.88 -9.26 -12.64
C PHE A 669 29.37 -9.56 -14.07
N SER A 670 30.66 -9.86 -14.26
CA SER A 670 31.20 -10.32 -15.55
C SER A 670 31.52 -11.81 -15.55
N LEU A 671 31.50 -12.46 -16.72
CA LEU A 671 31.95 -13.85 -16.84
C LEU A 671 33.40 -14.02 -16.41
N GLN A 672 34.25 -13.03 -16.72
CA GLN A 672 35.65 -12.99 -16.30
C GLN A 672 35.80 -12.99 -14.78
N SER A 673 34.96 -12.22 -14.08
CA SER A 673 35.02 -12.12 -12.63
C SER A 673 34.43 -13.32 -11.89
N GLY A 674 33.69 -14.18 -12.59
CA GLY A 674 33.18 -15.43 -12.06
C GLY A 674 31.66 -15.53 -12.00
N LEU A 675 30.92 -14.69 -12.75
CA LEU A 675 29.45 -14.81 -12.88
C LEU A 675 29.01 -16.26 -13.18
N GLY A 676 29.81 -17.01 -13.96
CA GLY A 676 29.60 -18.43 -14.25
C GLY A 676 29.43 -19.34 -13.02
N LEU A 677 29.96 -18.94 -11.86
CA LEU A 677 29.80 -19.66 -10.60
C LEU A 677 28.36 -19.64 -10.09
N LEU A 678 27.53 -18.69 -10.52
CA LEU A 678 26.13 -18.54 -10.12
C LEU A 678 25.16 -19.39 -10.96
N VAL A 679 25.66 -20.37 -11.71
CA VAL A 679 24.86 -21.23 -12.60
C VAL A 679 23.72 -21.98 -11.87
N GLY A 680 23.87 -22.20 -10.56
CA GLY A 680 22.90 -22.93 -9.74
C GLY A 680 21.63 -22.15 -9.36
N MET A 681 21.61 -20.83 -9.55
CA MET A 681 20.50 -19.95 -9.14
C MET A 681 19.34 -19.98 -10.14
N LYS A 682 18.75 -21.17 -10.34
CA LYS A 682 17.69 -21.39 -11.36
C LYS A 682 16.36 -20.72 -11.02
N GLU A 683 16.16 -20.41 -9.74
CA GLU A 683 14.95 -19.76 -9.23
C GLU A 683 14.99 -18.23 -9.31
N MET A 684 16.10 -17.64 -9.75
CA MET A 684 16.26 -16.19 -9.85
C MET A 684 15.19 -15.58 -10.76
N ARG A 685 14.48 -14.57 -10.25
CA ARG A 685 13.44 -13.78 -10.94
C ARG A 685 13.81 -12.31 -11.09
N LEU A 686 14.44 -11.73 -10.07
CA LEU A 686 14.82 -10.32 -10.03
C LEU A 686 16.29 -10.17 -9.63
N LEU A 687 17.07 -9.50 -10.48
CA LEU A 687 18.39 -8.98 -10.13
C LEU A 687 18.33 -7.45 -10.15
N ASP A 688 18.55 -6.80 -9.01
CA ASP A 688 18.62 -5.34 -8.94
C ASP A 688 20.05 -4.87 -8.66
N VAL A 689 20.57 -4.09 -9.60
CA VAL A 689 21.91 -3.52 -9.62
C VAL A 689 21.86 -2.02 -9.98
N ARG A 690 20.72 -1.33 -9.78
CA ARG A 690 20.49 0.09 -10.17
C ARG A 690 21.52 1.08 -9.66
N ARG A 691 22.20 0.76 -8.56
CA ARG A 691 23.11 1.67 -7.86
C ARG A 691 24.50 1.05 -7.68
N THR A 692 24.88 0.12 -8.55
CA THR A 692 26.18 -0.56 -8.53
C THR A 692 26.95 -0.38 -9.84
N ALA A 693 28.27 -0.27 -9.74
CA ALA A 693 29.14 -0.26 -10.92
C ALA A 693 29.32 -1.67 -11.51
N HIS A 694 28.37 -2.17 -12.30
CA HIS A 694 28.37 -3.54 -12.86
C HIS A 694 28.72 -3.63 -14.37
N ARG A 695 29.49 -4.63 -14.81
CA ARG A 695 29.87 -4.88 -16.21
C ARG A 695 28.98 -5.97 -16.87
N ILE A 696 27.66 -5.82 -16.77
CA ILE A 696 26.71 -6.76 -17.40
C ILE A 696 26.56 -6.43 -18.88
N GLY A 697 27.37 -7.05 -19.73
CA GLY A 697 27.34 -6.88 -21.18
C GLY A 697 26.42 -7.90 -21.87
N VAL A 698 26.44 -7.89 -23.21
CA VAL A 698 25.65 -8.83 -24.03
C VAL A 698 26.01 -10.29 -23.74
N ALA A 699 27.30 -10.60 -23.58
CA ALA A 699 27.75 -11.97 -23.28
C ALA A 699 27.22 -12.46 -21.92
N GLU A 700 27.23 -11.60 -20.91
CA GLU A 700 26.63 -11.87 -19.60
C GLU A 700 25.12 -12.07 -19.69
N LEU A 701 24.41 -11.24 -20.46
CA LEU A 701 22.96 -11.37 -20.67
C LEU A 701 22.59 -12.67 -21.38
N GLU A 702 23.32 -13.07 -22.42
CA GLU A 702 23.15 -14.37 -23.09
C GLU A 702 23.39 -15.53 -22.13
N TRP A 703 24.41 -15.41 -21.28
CA TRP A 703 24.68 -16.41 -20.25
C TRP A 703 23.54 -16.48 -19.23
N MET A 704 23.05 -15.35 -18.73
CA MET A 704 21.93 -15.28 -17.77
C MET A 704 20.65 -15.82 -18.40
N HIS A 705 20.34 -15.47 -19.65
CA HIS A 705 19.20 -15.98 -20.42
C HIS A 705 19.21 -17.52 -20.50
N THR A 706 20.39 -18.09 -20.70
CA THR A 706 20.57 -19.55 -20.80
C THR A 706 20.50 -20.23 -19.44
N ASN A 707 21.05 -19.61 -18.40
CA ASN A 707 21.27 -20.27 -17.11
C ASN A 707 20.24 -19.94 -16.04
N TRP A 708 19.54 -18.81 -16.12
CA TRP A 708 18.51 -18.37 -15.17
C TRP A 708 17.15 -18.30 -15.87
N PRO A 709 16.50 -19.45 -16.10
CA PRO A 709 15.31 -19.54 -16.95
C PRO A 709 14.10 -18.80 -16.39
N LYS A 710 14.11 -18.48 -15.09
CA LYS A 710 13.04 -17.74 -14.42
C LYS A 710 13.33 -16.24 -14.29
N LEU A 711 14.45 -15.74 -14.82
CA LEU A 711 14.83 -14.34 -14.66
C LEU A 711 13.88 -13.44 -15.44
N GLU A 712 13.04 -12.70 -14.73
CA GLU A 712 12.03 -11.83 -15.34
C GLU A 712 12.61 -10.44 -15.57
N THR A 713 13.33 -9.89 -14.58
CA THR A 713 13.75 -8.49 -14.58
C THR A 713 15.21 -8.34 -14.11
N ILE A 714 15.99 -7.53 -14.83
CA ILE A 714 17.23 -6.95 -14.31
C ILE A 714 17.05 -5.43 -14.22
N ARG A 715 17.12 -4.88 -13.02
CA ARG A 715 17.08 -3.43 -12.80
C ARG A 715 18.51 -2.90 -12.74
N GLY A 716 18.78 -1.77 -13.40
CA GLY A 716 20.10 -1.11 -13.39
C GLY A 716 20.89 -1.17 -14.69
N LEU A 717 20.38 -1.91 -15.70
CA LEU A 717 20.94 -1.92 -17.05
C LEU A 717 20.91 -0.54 -17.75
N GLU A 718 20.16 0.42 -17.21
CA GLU A 718 20.10 1.81 -17.68
C GLU A 718 21.40 2.58 -17.40
N SER A 719 22.23 2.12 -16.47
CA SER A 719 23.47 2.80 -16.12
C SER A 719 24.40 2.90 -17.33
N HIS A 720 24.77 4.12 -17.71
CA HIS A 720 25.84 4.33 -18.67
C HIS A 720 27.15 3.90 -17.99
N TRP A 721 27.94 3.01 -18.61
CA TRP A 721 29.25 2.53 -18.10
C TRP A 721 30.34 3.61 -18.05
N ARG A 722 29.97 4.85 -17.75
CA ARG A 722 30.84 6.04 -17.67
C ARG A 722 31.93 5.91 -16.61
N TRP A 723 31.83 4.91 -15.74
CA TRP A 723 32.75 4.65 -14.65
C TRP A 723 33.91 3.69 -15.02
N ALA A 724 33.82 2.97 -16.14
CA ALA A 724 34.86 2.04 -16.57
C ALA A 724 36.08 2.77 -17.16
N THR A 725 37.27 2.14 -17.08
CA THR A 725 38.51 2.60 -17.74
C THR A 725 38.32 2.90 -19.23
N ASP A 726 37.44 2.14 -19.87
CA ASP A 726 37.17 2.19 -21.30
C ASP A 726 35.98 3.11 -21.57
N TYR A 727 36.08 4.37 -21.14
CA TYR A 727 34.99 5.35 -21.21
C TYR A 727 34.35 5.44 -22.60
N GLU A 728 35.17 5.37 -23.66
CA GLU A 728 34.75 5.37 -25.06
C GLU A 728 33.99 4.10 -25.48
N GLU A 729 34.27 2.96 -24.85
CA GLU A 729 33.57 1.70 -25.12
C GLU A 729 32.22 1.62 -24.40
N GLY A 730 32.05 2.36 -23.30
CA GLY A 730 30.83 2.37 -22.49
C GLY A 730 29.55 2.64 -23.28
N PRO A 731 29.47 3.72 -24.11
CA PRO A 731 28.32 3.99 -24.96
C PRO A 731 28.03 2.87 -25.97
N ALA A 732 29.06 2.28 -26.57
CA ALA A 732 28.91 1.19 -27.53
C ALA A 732 28.38 -0.08 -26.86
N ALA A 733 28.92 -0.43 -25.67
CA ALA A 733 28.44 -1.55 -24.88
C ALA A 733 26.99 -1.36 -24.42
N LYS A 734 26.63 -0.14 -23.97
CA LYS A 734 25.25 0.20 -23.61
C LYS A 734 24.30 0.08 -24.79
N ALA A 735 24.68 0.60 -25.96
CA ALA A 735 23.88 0.46 -27.18
C ALA A 735 23.69 -1.02 -27.58
N ALA A 736 24.72 -1.86 -27.39
CA ALA A 736 24.62 -3.29 -27.64
C ALA A 736 23.68 -3.99 -26.65
N VAL A 737 23.72 -3.63 -25.36
CA VAL A 737 22.79 -4.11 -24.33
C VAL A 737 21.35 -3.69 -24.65
N ASP A 738 21.13 -2.44 -25.04
CA ASP A 738 19.80 -1.93 -25.40
C ASP A 738 19.24 -2.64 -26.64
N ALA A 739 20.08 -2.87 -27.66
CA ALA A 739 19.70 -3.64 -28.84
C ALA A 739 19.35 -5.09 -28.46
N TRP A 740 20.09 -5.70 -27.55
CA TRP A 740 19.80 -7.04 -27.05
C TRP A 740 18.47 -7.09 -26.28
N MET A 741 18.22 -6.13 -25.38
CA MET A 741 16.96 -6.02 -24.63
C MET A 741 15.76 -5.81 -25.56
N ALA A 742 15.91 -4.98 -26.59
CA ALA A 742 14.89 -4.77 -27.62
C ALA A 742 14.59 -6.04 -28.43
N ALA A 743 15.59 -6.91 -28.64
CA ALA A 743 15.42 -8.20 -29.29
C ALA A 743 14.73 -9.25 -28.40
N HIS A 744 14.65 -9.02 -27.08
CA HIS A 744 14.04 -9.93 -26.10
C HIS A 744 12.89 -9.24 -25.32
N PRO A 745 11.81 -8.77 -26.00
CA PRO A 745 10.77 -7.94 -25.38
C PRO A 745 9.91 -8.69 -24.34
N ARG A 746 10.00 -10.03 -24.29
CA ARG A 746 9.30 -10.86 -23.31
C ARG A 746 10.12 -11.10 -22.03
N GLY A 747 11.28 -10.45 -21.90
CA GLY A 747 12.18 -10.58 -20.76
C GLY A 747 13.24 -11.67 -20.94
N ILE A 748 14.18 -11.68 -19.98
CA ILE A 748 15.44 -12.45 -20.06
C ILE A 748 15.20 -13.95 -19.87
N GLY A 749 14.14 -14.39 -19.19
CA GLY A 749 13.81 -15.81 -19.00
C GLY A 749 12.88 -16.40 -20.06
N SER A 750 12.51 -15.64 -21.10
CA SER A 750 11.40 -16.02 -21.99
C SER A 750 11.64 -17.21 -22.94
N SER A 751 12.84 -17.83 -22.90
CA SER A 751 13.16 -19.01 -23.72
C SER A 751 12.27 -20.22 -23.48
N PHE A 752 11.55 -20.27 -22.34
CA PHE A 752 10.65 -21.37 -21.99
C PHE A 752 9.19 -21.19 -22.43
N TYR A 753 8.83 -20.06 -23.04
CA TYR A 753 7.45 -19.79 -23.50
C TYR A 753 7.29 -19.90 -25.03
N LEU A 754 8.15 -20.67 -25.71
CA LEU A 754 8.06 -20.96 -27.15
C LEU A 754 7.78 -22.43 -27.44
#